data_AF-A0A975CQS5-F1
#
_entry.id   AF-A0A975CQS5-F1
#
_cell.length_a   1.000
_cell.length_b   1.000
_cell.length_c   1.000
_cell.angle_alpha   90.00
_cell.angle_beta   90.00
_cell.angle_gamma   90.00
#
_symmetry.space_group_name_H-M   'P 1'
#
loop_
_entity.id
_entity.type
_entity.pdbx_description
1 polymer ?
#
loop_
_entity_poly.entity_id
_entity_poly.type
_entity_poly.pdbx_seq_one_letter_code
_entity_poly.pdbx_strand_id
1 'polypeptide(L)'
;MFKTKLLLTLLLISVSSIIFSQSNNEQLFNNFSSHNFLKHNRFFLNPTFSVARENTTYLSFLSRNKFSDFDDSPQLYVGSYSGRISEKVGVGLGVFQQNFGVFKHFGVLLNYGYQVRLSEKNALAFGFNFMYSRSGIDRNKILVNNPDPFLANFQERPLINFQPAVNLTLGSFDVGIFLENLIDYDLKAYEFITEFPDKTFSGHLMYTKQFTSETGMFKDGKLQLLSIVRKPGKNNTEFTGSLLLDLPKIGWIQSTYDHFYGTSIGVGVNISERISIGFVYEKGKNNLGITNEIGLTYNFGKHDYAKININGSSNLNTLEASISKLEENNKNKKEVNELMNSYKIRQDSINKAQKLEAEKKHLQVLKLIKSNQQNKTVEIVTNKKKEKAVAKRIISKKKSVEKAKNQEKPKKVIPKKITPKKTISKKTLTKKENIVARKQLVSNSKIKIPTKNLNGYFVIANYFSKEKNAIAFTKTMQKKGFDSKYFKHPRKNYYYVYLDSFRTNIEAQQAIDSKLNNRYTALLSVVKVNNNRVGKVLGNTSTKKTSFKKPVKKYKATKINKKPVKIKKMKSSKGLEPGYYLIVNVFSKKYYANKFLKKMEEDNLNPQFFIYPKNNYRYVYLSKKQTKKEILELYYSNINGNYTNDKWIMHIE
;
A
#
# COMPACT_ATOMS: atom_id res chain seq x y z
N MET A 1 -49.37 29.08 -9.45
CA MET A 1 -47.98 28.58 -9.60
C MET A 1 -47.80 27.09 -9.30
N PHE A 2 -48.20 26.56 -8.13
CA PHE A 2 -47.90 25.15 -7.78
C PHE A 2 -48.48 24.10 -8.76
N LYS A 3 -49.77 24.19 -9.11
CA LYS A 3 -50.41 23.27 -10.08
C LYS A 3 -49.69 23.24 -11.44
N THR A 4 -49.24 24.40 -11.94
CA THR A 4 -48.56 24.52 -13.24
C THR A 4 -47.21 23.79 -13.27
N LYS A 5 -46.45 23.83 -12.16
CA LYS A 5 -45.20 23.06 -12.05
C LYS A 5 -45.47 21.56 -11.95
N LEU A 6 -46.49 21.15 -11.17
CA LEU A 6 -46.88 19.74 -11.07
C LEU A 6 -47.30 19.16 -12.43
N LEU A 7 -48.02 19.94 -13.24
CA LEU A 7 -48.44 19.52 -14.59
C LEU A 7 -47.25 19.30 -15.53
N LEU A 8 -46.24 20.18 -15.51
CA LEU A 8 -44.99 19.96 -16.26
C LEU A 8 -44.24 18.72 -15.78
N THR A 9 -44.22 18.43 -14.47
CA THR A 9 -43.57 17.22 -13.95
C THR A 9 -44.29 15.95 -14.42
N LEU A 10 -45.62 15.92 -14.48
CA LEU A 10 -46.36 14.79 -15.06
C LEU A 10 -46.18 14.69 -16.58
N LEU A 11 -46.14 15.81 -17.29
CA LEU A 11 -45.95 15.82 -18.75
C LEU A 11 -44.56 15.25 -19.13
N LEU A 12 -43.53 15.50 -18.31
CA LEU A 12 -42.20 14.88 -18.48
C LEU A 12 -42.15 13.36 -18.18
N ILE A 13 -43.20 12.79 -17.57
CA ILE A 13 -43.26 11.36 -17.19
C ILE A 13 -44.09 10.53 -18.20
N SER A 14 -44.96 11.17 -18.99
CA SER A 14 -45.88 10.47 -19.90
C SER A 14 -45.29 10.12 -21.29
N VAL A 15 -44.16 10.71 -21.69
CA VAL A 15 -43.52 10.46 -22.99
C VAL A 15 -42.48 9.34 -22.88
N SER A 16 -42.94 8.11 -22.66
CA SER A 16 -42.11 6.90 -22.73
C SER A 16 -42.81 5.77 -23.50
N SER A 17 -43.32 6.08 -24.69
CA SER A 17 -43.86 5.09 -25.63
C SER A 17 -42.80 4.05 -25.99
N ILE A 18 -43.12 2.77 -25.77
CA ILE A 18 -42.18 1.67 -25.91
C ILE A 18 -42.01 1.32 -27.39
N ILE A 19 -40.79 1.46 -27.91
CA ILE A 19 -40.39 0.89 -29.19
C ILE A 19 -39.38 -0.23 -28.92
N PHE A 20 -39.83 -1.49 -29.05
CA PHE A 20 -38.94 -2.64 -29.09
C PHE A 20 -38.29 -2.70 -30.48
N SER A 21 -36.99 -2.40 -30.57
CA SER A 21 -36.20 -2.69 -31.76
C SER A 21 -35.33 -3.93 -31.52
N GLN A 22 -35.54 -4.97 -32.32
CA GLN A 22 -34.63 -6.13 -32.35
C GLN A 22 -33.34 -5.71 -33.05
N SER A 23 -32.25 -5.55 -32.31
CA SER A 23 -30.93 -5.26 -32.88
C SER A 23 -30.13 -6.55 -33.03
N ASN A 24 -30.19 -7.16 -34.22
CA ASN A 24 -29.31 -8.25 -34.61
C ASN A 24 -27.88 -7.70 -34.82
N ASN A 25 -27.14 -7.55 -33.73
CA ASN A 25 -25.71 -7.29 -33.72
C ASN A 25 -25.08 -8.09 -32.57
N GLU A 26 -24.00 -8.82 -32.84
CA GLU A 26 -23.14 -9.37 -31.80
C GLU A 26 -22.41 -8.21 -31.11
N GLN A 27 -23.04 -7.57 -30.11
CA GLN A 27 -22.51 -6.39 -29.44
C GLN A 27 -21.40 -6.77 -28.44
N LEU A 28 -20.33 -7.37 -28.95
CA LEU A 28 -19.10 -7.81 -28.28
C LEU A 28 -18.20 -6.62 -27.86
N PHE A 29 -18.82 -5.52 -27.44
CA PHE A 29 -18.17 -4.41 -26.76
C PHE A 29 -17.83 -4.81 -25.33
N ASN A 30 -16.95 -4.03 -24.70
CA ASN A 30 -16.40 -4.28 -23.37
C ASN A 30 -17.42 -3.94 -22.24
N ASN A 31 -18.64 -4.44 -22.36
CA ASN A 31 -19.82 -4.06 -21.58
C ASN A 31 -19.92 -4.81 -20.23
N PHE A 32 -18.80 -4.94 -19.51
CA PHE A 32 -18.82 -5.42 -18.13
C PHE A 32 -19.04 -4.24 -17.16
N SER A 33 -20.30 -3.87 -16.97
CA SER A 33 -20.67 -2.97 -15.88
C SER A 33 -20.51 -3.65 -14.51
N SER A 34 -20.54 -2.87 -13.44
CA SER A 34 -20.84 -3.36 -12.10
C SER A 34 -21.38 -2.22 -11.25
N HIS A 35 -22.39 -2.50 -10.43
CA HIS A 35 -22.96 -1.50 -9.53
C HIS A 35 -22.06 -1.25 -8.31
N ASN A 36 -21.25 -2.22 -7.87
CA ASN A 36 -20.18 -1.99 -6.89
C ASN A 36 -19.18 -0.89 -7.32
N PHE A 37 -19.05 -0.61 -8.63
CA PHE A 37 -18.11 0.40 -9.13
C PHE A 37 -18.42 1.83 -8.63
N LEU A 38 -19.63 2.09 -8.15
CA LEU A 38 -20.02 3.36 -7.51
C LEU A 38 -19.22 3.65 -6.23
N LYS A 39 -18.92 2.61 -5.45
CA LYS A 39 -18.27 2.69 -4.13
C LYS A 39 -16.79 2.29 -4.16
N HIS A 40 -16.42 1.27 -4.92
CA HIS A 40 -15.04 0.79 -5.05
C HIS A 40 -14.68 0.58 -6.52
N ASN A 41 -13.45 0.87 -6.93
CA ASN A 41 -12.98 0.67 -8.32
C ASN A 41 -13.60 1.68 -9.29
N ARG A 42 -13.92 2.88 -8.77
CA ARG A 42 -14.60 3.98 -9.47
C ARG A 42 -13.95 4.42 -10.80
N PHE A 43 -12.68 4.09 -11.03
CA PHE A 43 -11.98 4.33 -12.30
C PHE A 43 -12.58 3.58 -13.50
N PHE A 44 -13.34 2.50 -13.27
CA PHE A 44 -14.13 1.83 -14.32
C PHE A 44 -15.38 2.64 -14.73
N LEU A 45 -15.92 3.51 -13.86
CA LEU A 45 -17.05 4.40 -14.22
C LEU A 45 -16.59 5.69 -14.89
N ASN A 46 -15.46 6.26 -14.43
CA ASN A 46 -14.83 7.40 -15.08
C ASN A 46 -13.31 7.38 -14.77
N PRO A 47 -12.42 7.46 -15.78
CA PRO A 47 -10.98 7.43 -15.58
C PRO A 47 -10.41 8.47 -14.58
N THR A 48 -11.08 9.60 -14.35
CA THR A 48 -10.65 10.59 -13.35
C THR A 48 -10.90 10.14 -11.91
N PHE A 49 -11.78 9.16 -11.65
CA PHE A 49 -12.24 8.82 -10.30
C PHE A 49 -11.23 8.04 -9.45
N SER A 50 -10.04 7.71 -9.96
CA SER A 50 -8.89 7.30 -9.14
C SER A 50 -8.25 8.48 -8.39
N VAL A 51 -8.55 9.71 -8.81
CA VAL A 51 -8.12 10.96 -8.16
C VAL A 51 -9.33 11.79 -7.69
N ALA A 52 -10.34 12.04 -8.54
CA ALA A 52 -11.49 12.88 -8.23
C ALA A 52 -12.40 12.27 -7.12
N ARG A 53 -12.51 13.00 -6.01
CA ARG A 53 -13.10 12.59 -4.71
C ARG A 53 -12.63 11.24 -4.14
N GLU A 54 -11.50 10.72 -4.62
CA GLU A 54 -10.84 9.56 -4.00
C GLU A 54 -9.82 10.04 -2.96
N ASN A 55 -9.75 9.35 -1.82
CA ASN A 55 -8.76 9.59 -0.76
C ASN A 55 -8.30 8.30 -0.06
N THR A 56 -8.84 7.15 -0.45
CA THR A 56 -8.41 5.84 0.04
C THR A 56 -7.43 5.18 -0.93
N THR A 57 -6.77 4.13 -0.45
CA THR A 57 -6.01 3.22 -1.30
C THR A 57 -6.46 1.82 -0.96
N TYR A 58 -6.90 1.05 -1.94
CA TYR A 58 -7.51 -0.27 -1.70
C TYR A 58 -7.15 -1.31 -2.75
N LEU A 59 -7.27 -2.57 -2.33
CA LEU A 59 -7.29 -3.75 -3.17
C LEU A 59 -8.71 -4.35 -3.08
N SER A 60 -9.41 -4.46 -4.19
CA SER A 60 -10.79 -4.94 -4.27
C SER A 60 -10.88 -6.20 -5.13
N PHE A 61 -11.72 -7.13 -4.70
CA PHE A 61 -12.13 -8.31 -5.45
C PHE A 61 -13.65 -8.30 -5.58
N LEU A 62 -14.16 -8.60 -6.77
CA LEU A 62 -15.57 -8.63 -7.11
C LEU A 62 -15.90 -9.93 -7.84
N SER A 63 -17.05 -10.51 -7.53
CA SER A 63 -17.67 -11.61 -8.24
C SER A 63 -19.13 -11.24 -8.52
N ARG A 64 -19.51 -11.05 -9.79
CA ARG A 64 -20.90 -10.85 -10.25
C ARG A 64 -21.36 -12.10 -10.99
N ASN A 65 -22.51 -12.65 -10.59
CA ASN A 65 -23.22 -13.65 -11.39
C ASN A 65 -24.50 -13.01 -11.92
N LYS A 66 -24.60 -12.85 -13.25
CA LYS A 66 -25.81 -12.38 -13.92
C LYS A 66 -26.75 -13.55 -14.15
N PHE A 67 -28.06 -13.35 -14.01
CA PHE A 67 -29.08 -14.37 -14.32
C PHE A 67 -28.83 -15.68 -13.53
N SER A 68 -28.73 -15.56 -12.20
CA SER A 68 -28.32 -16.64 -11.27
C SER A 68 -29.18 -17.90 -11.30
N ASP A 69 -30.32 -17.81 -11.96
CA ASP A 69 -31.36 -18.82 -11.98
C ASP A 69 -31.23 -19.72 -13.24
N PHE A 70 -30.17 -19.49 -14.04
CA PHE A 70 -29.77 -20.26 -15.21
C PHE A 70 -28.40 -20.93 -15.00
N ASP A 71 -28.26 -22.17 -15.49
CA ASP A 71 -26.98 -22.87 -15.58
C ASP A 71 -26.03 -22.19 -16.57
N ASP A 72 -24.74 -22.26 -16.28
CA ASP A 72 -23.64 -21.62 -17.02
C ASP A 72 -23.81 -20.10 -17.28
N SER A 73 -24.54 -19.46 -16.36
CA SER A 73 -24.85 -18.03 -16.27
C SER A 73 -23.63 -17.10 -16.46
N PRO A 74 -23.81 -15.88 -17.03
CA PRO A 74 -22.71 -14.95 -17.24
C PRO A 74 -22.04 -14.49 -15.94
N GLN A 75 -20.82 -14.95 -15.72
CA GLN A 75 -20.00 -14.68 -14.54
C GLN A 75 -18.93 -13.63 -14.84
N LEU A 76 -18.71 -12.69 -13.93
CA LEU A 76 -17.65 -11.68 -14.00
C LEU A 76 -16.84 -11.70 -12.70
N TYR A 77 -15.53 -11.85 -12.85
CA TYR A 77 -14.56 -11.72 -11.76
C TYR A 77 -13.66 -10.51 -12.02
N VAL A 78 -13.52 -9.62 -11.05
CA VAL A 78 -12.58 -8.47 -11.13
C VAL A 78 -11.68 -8.47 -9.90
N GLY A 79 -10.37 -8.40 -10.11
CA GLY A 79 -9.38 -8.06 -9.07
C GLY A 79 -8.76 -6.72 -9.42
N SER A 80 -8.73 -5.76 -8.50
CA SER A 80 -8.23 -4.42 -8.81
C SER A 80 -7.57 -3.72 -7.63
N TYR A 81 -6.64 -2.83 -7.95
CA TYR A 81 -5.96 -1.93 -7.02
C TYR A 81 -6.20 -0.49 -7.46
N SER A 82 -6.53 0.39 -6.52
CA SER A 82 -6.81 1.80 -6.79
C SER A 82 -6.30 2.70 -5.67
N GLY A 83 -5.86 3.90 -6.02
CA GLY A 83 -5.70 4.98 -5.05
C GLY A 83 -4.74 6.09 -5.48
N ARG A 84 -4.70 7.14 -4.65
CA ARG A 84 -3.81 8.30 -4.85
C ARG A 84 -2.41 8.03 -4.32
N ILE A 85 -1.41 8.17 -5.20
CA ILE A 85 0.02 8.07 -4.87
C ILE A 85 0.64 9.43 -4.51
N SER A 86 -0.01 10.53 -4.87
CA SER A 86 0.36 11.89 -4.46
C SER A 86 -0.87 12.80 -4.36
N GLU A 87 -0.66 14.05 -3.95
CA GLU A 87 -1.70 15.09 -3.96
C GLU A 87 -2.27 15.38 -5.35
N LYS A 88 -1.53 15.06 -6.43
CA LYS A 88 -1.95 15.34 -7.82
C LYS A 88 -2.21 14.08 -8.64
N VAL A 89 -1.82 12.88 -8.20
CA VAL A 89 -1.86 11.66 -9.03
C VAL A 89 -2.63 10.52 -8.37
N GLY A 90 -3.67 10.05 -9.07
CA GLY A 90 -4.34 8.77 -8.87
C GLY A 90 -3.84 7.72 -9.86
N VAL A 91 -3.83 6.45 -9.44
CA VAL A 91 -3.56 5.32 -10.33
C VAL A 91 -4.54 4.18 -10.03
N GLY A 92 -4.81 3.38 -11.05
CA GLY A 92 -5.56 2.14 -10.93
C GLY A 92 -4.98 1.01 -11.78
N LEU A 93 -5.20 -0.22 -11.34
CA LEU A 93 -4.94 -1.45 -12.09
C LEU A 93 -6.14 -2.36 -11.88
N GLY A 94 -6.86 -2.67 -12.95
CA GLY A 94 -7.87 -3.74 -12.98
C GLY A 94 -7.34 -4.95 -13.73
N VAL A 95 -7.66 -6.14 -13.26
CA VAL A 95 -7.64 -7.39 -14.05
C VAL A 95 -9.03 -8.02 -13.93
N PHE A 96 -9.58 -8.48 -15.05
CA PHE A 96 -10.93 -9.03 -15.09
C PHE A 96 -11.02 -10.25 -15.99
N GLN A 97 -11.98 -11.12 -15.68
CA GLN A 97 -12.37 -12.23 -16.52
C GLN A 97 -13.89 -12.37 -16.48
N GLN A 98 -14.52 -12.33 -17.65
CA GLN A 98 -15.93 -12.66 -17.86
C GLN A 98 -16.05 -14.01 -18.55
N ASN A 99 -16.90 -14.89 -18.04
CA ASN A 99 -17.29 -16.15 -18.64
C ASN A 99 -18.74 -16.03 -19.12
N PHE A 100 -19.09 -16.65 -20.26
CA PHE A 100 -20.46 -16.78 -20.72
C PHE A 100 -20.60 -18.09 -21.51
N GLY A 101 -21.21 -19.13 -20.91
CA GLY A 101 -21.16 -20.48 -21.44
C GLY A 101 -19.72 -20.95 -21.68
N VAL A 102 -19.38 -21.19 -22.95
CA VAL A 102 -18.01 -21.54 -23.41
C VAL A 102 -17.10 -20.33 -23.67
N PHE A 103 -17.66 -19.13 -23.86
CA PHE A 103 -16.89 -17.92 -24.16
C PHE A 103 -16.18 -17.37 -22.91
N LYS A 104 -14.97 -16.84 -23.13
CA LYS A 104 -14.08 -16.38 -22.08
C LYS A 104 -13.37 -15.10 -22.51
N HIS A 105 -13.74 -14.00 -21.88
CA HIS A 105 -13.17 -12.68 -22.14
C HIS A 105 -12.28 -12.28 -20.96
N PHE A 106 -11.00 -12.00 -21.20
CA PHE A 106 -10.03 -11.63 -20.17
C PHE A 106 -9.40 -10.29 -20.51
N GLY A 107 -9.20 -9.41 -19.52
CA GLY A 107 -8.50 -8.16 -19.75
C GLY A 107 -7.81 -7.54 -18.55
N VAL A 108 -7.01 -6.53 -18.85
CA VAL A 108 -6.19 -5.75 -17.95
C VAL A 108 -6.39 -4.27 -18.28
N LEU A 109 -6.76 -3.48 -17.29
CA LEU A 109 -6.99 -2.03 -17.42
C LEU A 109 -6.00 -1.27 -16.53
N LEU A 110 -5.23 -0.39 -17.15
CA LEU A 110 -4.30 0.54 -16.50
C LEU A 110 -4.95 1.92 -16.46
N ASN A 111 -5.10 2.49 -15.26
CA ASN A 111 -5.66 3.83 -15.07
C ASN A 111 -4.60 4.80 -14.55
N TYR A 112 -4.62 6.02 -15.08
CA TYR A 112 -3.87 7.17 -14.59
C TYR A 112 -4.78 8.39 -14.50
N GLY A 113 -4.77 9.09 -13.36
CA GLY A 113 -5.52 10.31 -13.14
C GLY A 113 -4.63 11.44 -12.60
N TYR A 114 -4.71 12.63 -13.19
CA TYR A 114 -3.97 13.83 -12.79
C TYR A 114 -4.91 14.97 -12.40
N GLN A 115 -4.78 15.52 -11.19
CA GLN A 115 -5.62 16.59 -10.67
C GLN A 115 -4.83 17.88 -10.44
N VAL A 116 -5.23 18.95 -11.12
CA VAL A 116 -4.85 20.33 -10.83
C VAL A 116 -5.86 20.90 -9.83
N ARG A 117 -5.40 21.39 -8.68
CA ARG A 117 -6.25 22.10 -7.72
C ARG A 117 -6.30 23.58 -8.11
N LEU A 118 -7.50 24.10 -8.33
CA LEU A 118 -7.74 25.50 -8.74
C LEU A 118 -8.03 26.40 -7.53
N SER A 119 -8.69 25.84 -6.50
CA SER A 119 -8.89 26.49 -5.20
C SER A 119 -9.05 25.43 -4.11
N GLU A 120 -9.32 25.83 -2.86
CA GLU A 120 -9.64 24.86 -1.80
C GLU A 120 -10.81 23.94 -2.16
N LYS A 121 -11.81 24.47 -2.90
CA LYS A 121 -13.06 23.80 -3.25
C LYS A 121 -13.13 23.36 -4.72
N ASN A 122 -12.31 23.93 -5.60
CA ASN A 122 -12.39 23.71 -7.04
C ASN A 122 -11.14 23.00 -7.57
N ALA A 123 -11.31 22.10 -8.53
CA ALA A 123 -10.20 21.38 -9.16
C ALA A 123 -10.57 20.86 -10.54
N LEU A 124 -9.58 20.74 -11.43
CA LEU A 124 -9.72 20.11 -12.73
C LEU A 124 -8.91 18.80 -12.73
N ALA A 125 -9.57 17.68 -13.00
CA ALA A 125 -8.95 16.38 -13.13
C ALA A 125 -9.01 15.89 -14.58
N PHE A 126 -7.87 15.40 -15.07
CA PHE A 126 -7.73 14.66 -16.31
C PHE A 126 -7.46 13.21 -15.96
N GLY A 127 -7.84 12.26 -16.81
CA GLY A 127 -7.49 10.87 -16.61
C GLY A 127 -7.64 10.05 -17.88
N PHE A 128 -7.04 8.88 -17.88
CA PHE A 128 -7.25 7.89 -18.93
C PHE A 128 -7.23 6.47 -18.37
N ASN A 129 -8.03 5.60 -18.99
CA ASN A 129 -7.83 4.17 -18.94
C ASN A 129 -7.17 3.74 -20.25
N PHE A 130 -6.17 2.87 -20.16
CA PHE A 130 -5.66 2.07 -21.26
C PHE A 130 -5.96 0.61 -20.93
N MET A 131 -6.61 -0.10 -21.83
CA MET A 131 -7.03 -1.48 -21.62
C MET A 131 -6.53 -2.38 -22.73
N TYR A 132 -6.04 -3.56 -22.34
CA TYR A 132 -5.84 -4.69 -23.23
C TYR A 132 -6.81 -5.80 -22.81
N SER A 133 -7.56 -6.35 -23.75
CA SER A 133 -8.40 -7.53 -23.49
C SER A 133 -8.30 -8.54 -24.64
N ARG A 134 -8.77 -9.77 -24.40
CA ARG A 134 -8.92 -10.79 -25.43
C ARG A 134 -10.18 -11.59 -25.22
N SER A 135 -10.88 -11.86 -26.32
CA SER A 135 -12.00 -12.82 -26.36
C SER A 135 -11.50 -14.16 -26.89
N GLY A 136 -11.86 -15.26 -26.21
CA GLY A 136 -11.53 -16.64 -26.57
C GLY A 136 -12.67 -17.60 -26.20
N ILE A 137 -12.48 -18.89 -26.51
CA ILE A 137 -13.40 -19.97 -26.10
C ILE A 137 -12.63 -20.99 -25.25
N ASP A 138 -13.23 -21.42 -24.13
CA ASP A 138 -12.68 -22.49 -23.29
C ASP A 138 -12.98 -23.86 -23.91
N ARG A 139 -12.09 -24.33 -24.78
CA ARG A 139 -12.26 -25.59 -25.54
C ARG A 139 -12.49 -26.82 -24.64
N ASN A 140 -12.15 -26.77 -23.35
CA ASN A 140 -12.41 -27.85 -22.39
C ASN A 140 -13.89 -28.00 -21.99
N LYS A 141 -14.72 -26.98 -22.24
CA LYS A 141 -16.19 -27.04 -22.07
C LYS A 141 -16.93 -27.53 -23.31
N ILE A 142 -16.28 -27.60 -24.48
CA ILE A 142 -16.93 -27.96 -25.74
C ILE A 142 -17.10 -29.48 -25.78
N LEU A 143 -18.34 -29.94 -25.64
CA LEU A 143 -18.73 -31.33 -25.89
C LEU A 143 -19.56 -31.36 -27.17
N VAL A 144 -18.93 -31.73 -28.29
CA VAL A 144 -19.59 -31.86 -29.60
C VAL A 144 -19.25 -33.20 -30.23
N ASN A 145 -20.25 -33.91 -30.74
CA ASN A 145 -20.07 -35.19 -31.41
C ASN A 145 -19.51 -35.00 -32.83
N ASN A 146 -19.93 -33.92 -33.50
CA ASN A 146 -19.41 -33.49 -34.79
C ASN A 146 -18.63 -32.17 -34.60
N PRO A 147 -17.45 -31.99 -35.21
CA PRO A 147 -16.67 -30.76 -35.05
C PRO A 147 -17.35 -29.58 -35.77
N ASP A 148 -17.94 -28.69 -35.00
CA ASP A 148 -18.52 -27.43 -35.47
C ASP A 148 -17.44 -26.56 -36.16
N PRO A 149 -17.64 -26.12 -37.43
CA PRO A 149 -16.63 -25.35 -38.16
C PRO A 149 -16.32 -23.97 -37.57
N PHE A 150 -17.28 -23.31 -36.92
CA PHE A 150 -17.07 -22.02 -36.26
C PHE A 150 -16.25 -22.20 -34.98
N LEU A 151 -16.58 -23.18 -34.13
CA LEU A 151 -15.83 -23.49 -32.91
C LEU A 151 -14.42 -24.03 -33.22
N ALA A 152 -14.27 -24.83 -34.28
CA ALA A 152 -12.98 -25.33 -34.74
C ALA A 152 -12.07 -24.17 -35.18
N ASN A 153 -12.58 -23.28 -36.04
CA ASN A 153 -11.87 -22.12 -36.56
C ASN A 153 -11.91 -20.88 -35.65
N PHE A 154 -12.52 -20.96 -34.46
CA PHE A 154 -12.62 -19.79 -33.57
C PHE A 154 -11.22 -19.33 -33.15
N GLN A 155 -10.94 -18.06 -33.44
CA GLN A 155 -9.66 -17.43 -33.21
C GLN A 155 -9.76 -16.39 -32.09
N GLU A 156 -8.77 -16.37 -31.18
CA GLU A 156 -8.72 -15.31 -30.17
C GLU A 156 -8.60 -13.93 -30.83
N ARG A 157 -9.40 -12.96 -30.34
CA ARG A 157 -9.39 -11.56 -30.75
C ARG A 157 -8.79 -10.69 -29.64
N PRO A 158 -7.50 -10.32 -29.72
CA PRO A 158 -6.85 -9.39 -28.79
C PRO A 158 -7.12 -7.93 -29.19
N LEU A 159 -7.61 -7.14 -28.24
CA LEU A 159 -8.08 -5.77 -28.46
C LEU A 159 -7.32 -4.77 -27.57
N ILE A 160 -7.05 -3.57 -28.08
CA ILE A 160 -6.58 -2.41 -27.29
C ILE A 160 -7.65 -1.34 -27.29
N ASN A 161 -7.93 -0.77 -26.12
CA ASN A 161 -8.91 0.30 -25.93
C ASN A 161 -8.34 1.46 -25.10
N PHE A 162 -8.67 2.70 -25.45
CA PHE A 162 -8.24 3.92 -24.75
C PHE A 162 -9.43 4.82 -24.42
N GLN A 163 -9.51 5.23 -23.16
CA GLN A 163 -10.65 5.96 -22.59
C GLN A 163 -10.16 7.23 -21.87
N PRO A 164 -10.07 8.39 -22.55
CA PRO A 164 -9.75 9.66 -21.88
C PRO A 164 -10.98 10.25 -21.16
N ALA A 165 -10.72 11.05 -20.13
CA ALA A 165 -11.75 11.75 -19.35
C ALA A 165 -11.27 13.07 -18.76
N VAL A 166 -12.21 14.00 -18.56
CA VAL A 166 -12.01 15.29 -17.88
C VAL A 166 -13.15 15.50 -16.87
N ASN A 167 -12.83 15.99 -15.67
CA ASN A 167 -13.76 16.22 -14.57
C ASN A 167 -13.44 17.53 -13.85
N LEU A 168 -14.37 18.48 -13.87
CA LEU A 168 -14.31 19.72 -13.10
C LEU A 168 -15.06 19.54 -11.78
N THR A 169 -14.33 19.53 -10.67
CA THR A 169 -14.86 19.61 -9.31
C THR A 169 -15.18 21.07 -8.96
N LEU A 170 -16.42 21.35 -8.55
CA LEU A 170 -16.89 22.65 -8.06
C LEU A 170 -17.54 22.48 -6.68
N GLY A 171 -16.75 22.56 -5.62
CA GLY A 171 -17.21 22.39 -4.24
C GLY A 171 -17.80 21.00 -3.99
N SER A 172 -19.13 20.93 -3.87
CA SER A 172 -19.87 19.65 -3.72
C SER A 172 -20.27 19.00 -5.03
N PHE A 173 -20.11 19.68 -6.17
CA PHE A 173 -20.41 19.11 -7.49
C PHE A 173 -19.15 18.62 -8.21
N ASP A 174 -19.31 17.65 -9.09
CA ASP A 174 -18.37 17.32 -10.16
C ASP A 174 -19.15 17.18 -11.47
N VAL A 175 -18.65 17.81 -12.52
CA VAL A 175 -19.17 17.69 -13.89
C VAL A 175 -18.03 17.17 -14.76
N GLY A 176 -18.29 16.16 -15.58
CA GLY A 176 -17.24 15.58 -16.42
C GLY A 176 -17.74 14.94 -17.70
N ILE A 177 -16.80 14.74 -18.61
CA ILE A 177 -16.98 14.07 -19.90
C ILE A 177 -15.90 13.00 -20.06
N PHE A 178 -16.24 11.91 -20.73
CA PHE A 178 -15.35 10.79 -20.98
C PHE A 178 -15.76 10.03 -22.24
N LEU A 179 -14.78 9.38 -22.88
CA LEU A 179 -14.98 8.59 -24.08
C LEU A 179 -14.68 7.13 -23.74
N GLU A 180 -15.62 6.21 -23.97
CA GLU A 180 -15.47 4.82 -23.50
C GLU A 180 -14.72 3.93 -24.51
N ASN A 181 -14.52 4.39 -25.75
CA ASN A 181 -13.82 3.67 -26.82
C ASN A 181 -13.12 4.56 -27.87
N LEU A 182 -12.59 5.73 -27.51
CA LEU A 182 -11.94 6.66 -28.47
C LEU A 182 -10.94 5.94 -29.40
N ILE A 183 -10.14 5.03 -28.83
CA ILE A 183 -9.45 3.98 -29.59
C ILE A 183 -10.03 2.65 -29.12
N ASP A 184 -10.32 1.78 -30.08
CA ASP A 184 -10.74 0.39 -29.94
C ASP A 184 -10.23 -0.40 -31.15
N TYR A 185 -8.98 -0.86 -31.07
CA TYR A 185 -8.25 -1.47 -32.18
C TYR A 185 -8.15 -2.99 -32.00
N ASP A 186 -8.54 -3.75 -33.03
CA ASP A 186 -8.35 -5.19 -33.08
C ASP A 186 -6.92 -5.49 -33.59
N LEU A 187 -6.07 -6.00 -32.70
CA LEU A 187 -4.66 -6.28 -33.00
C LEU A 187 -4.45 -7.42 -34.00
N LYS A 188 -5.53 -8.10 -34.43
CA LYS A 188 -5.48 -9.25 -35.33
C LYS A 188 -6.14 -9.00 -36.67
N ALA A 189 -7.22 -8.22 -36.70
CA ALA A 189 -7.78 -7.69 -37.95
C ALA A 189 -7.00 -6.47 -38.47
N TYR A 190 -6.17 -5.83 -37.62
CA TYR A 190 -5.38 -4.64 -37.92
C TYR A 190 -6.24 -3.39 -38.25
N GLU A 191 -7.41 -3.30 -37.63
CA GLU A 191 -8.42 -2.27 -37.88
C GLU A 191 -9.02 -1.70 -36.58
N PHE A 192 -9.73 -0.58 -36.69
CA PHE A 192 -10.55 -0.04 -35.61
C PHE A 192 -11.93 -0.70 -35.63
N ILE A 193 -12.41 -1.13 -34.45
CA ILE A 193 -13.71 -1.81 -34.29
C ILE A 193 -14.88 -0.85 -34.55
N THR A 194 -14.70 0.45 -34.31
CA THR A 194 -15.67 1.49 -34.65
C THR A 194 -15.04 2.67 -35.34
N GLU A 195 -15.80 3.30 -36.24
CA GLU A 195 -15.49 4.61 -36.81
C GLU A 195 -15.70 5.73 -35.77
N PHE A 196 -15.31 6.96 -36.10
CA PHE A 196 -15.52 8.11 -35.21
C PHE A 196 -17.00 8.43 -34.88
N PRO A 197 -17.97 8.29 -35.82
CA PRO A 197 -19.40 8.47 -35.50
C PRO A 197 -19.97 7.40 -34.55
N ASP A 198 -19.35 6.21 -34.48
CA ASP A 198 -19.80 5.10 -33.65
C ASP A 198 -19.14 5.03 -32.27
N LYS A 199 -18.39 6.07 -31.89
CA LYS A 199 -17.81 6.19 -30.54
C LYS A 199 -18.87 6.45 -29.47
N THR A 200 -18.59 5.97 -28.26
CA THR A 200 -19.40 6.20 -27.06
C THR A 200 -18.94 7.46 -26.36
N PHE A 201 -19.77 8.50 -26.43
CA PHE A 201 -19.60 9.76 -25.72
C PHE A 201 -20.41 9.73 -24.43
N SER A 202 -19.74 9.91 -23.29
CA SER A 202 -20.36 9.83 -21.97
C SER A 202 -20.10 11.08 -21.13
N GLY A 203 -21.08 11.48 -20.34
CA GLY A 203 -21.01 12.64 -19.44
C GLY A 203 -21.63 12.33 -18.09
N HIS A 204 -21.12 12.97 -17.03
CA HIS A 204 -21.64 12.79 -15.68
C HIS A 204 -21.83 14.09 -14.91
N LEU A 205 -22.81 14.05 -14.00
CA LEU A 205 -23.03 15.01 -12.92
C LEU A 205 -23.03 14.26 -11.60
N MET A 206 -22.17 14.65 -10.66
CA MET A 206 -22.13 14.08 -9.32
C MET A 206 -22.29 15.18 -8.28
N TYR A 207 -23.21 15.00 -7.33
CA TYR A 207 -23.31 15.81 -6.12
C TYR A 207 -22.84 15.00 -4.90
N THR A 208 -22.01 15.60 -4.06
CA THR A 208 -21.45 14.96 -2.85
C THR A 208 -21.64 15.87 -1.63
N LYS A 209 -22.53 15.45 -0.73
CA LYS A 209 -22.73 16.06 0.59
C LYS A 209 -21.89 15.31 1.63
N GLN A 210 -20.76 15.90 2.02
CA GLN A 210 -19.97 15.43 3.16
C GLN A 210 -20.69 15.81 4.46
N PHE A 211 -20.73 14.89 5.44
CA PHE A 211 -21.33 15.15 6.74
C PHE A 211 -20.32 15.85 7.67
N THR A 212 -20.82 16.78 8.48
CA THR A 212 -20.04 17.64 9.40
C THR A 212 -19.80 17.02 10.78
N SER A 213 -20.37 15.85 11.07
CA SER A 213 -20.26 15.19 12.38
C SER A 213 -18.81 14.81 12.69
N GLU A 214 -18.22 15.41 13.72
CA GLU A 214 -16.84 15.07 14.12
C GLU A 214 -16.73 13.74 14.88
N THR A 215 -17.84 13.26 15.45
CA THR A 215 -17.92 12.08 16.32
C THR A 215 -19.08 11.16 15.90
N GLY A 216 -19.40 10.14 16.70
CA GLY A 216 -20.49 9.20 16.41
C GLY A 216 -20.28 8.36 15.14
N MET A 217 -21.38 7.78 14.63
CA MET A 217 -21.39 6.90 13.45
C MET A 217 -21.21 7.65 12.13
N PHE A 218 -21.72 8.90 12.06
CA PHE A 218 -21.70 9.75 10.87
C PHE A 218 -20.34 10.41 10.57
N LYS A 219 -19.31 10.17 11.39
CA LYS A 219 -17.97 10.74 11.20
C LYS A 219 -17.38 10.33 9.84
N ASP A 220 -16.93 11.34 9.09
CA ASP A 220 -16.46 11.25 7.70
C ASP A 220 -17.49 10.66 6.72
N GLY A 221 -18.77 10.55 7.11
CA GLY A 221 -19.85 10.04 6.28
C GLY A 221 -20.16 10.98 5.11
N LYS A 222 -20.62 10.43 3.99
CA LYS A 222 -21.00 11.19 2.80
C LYS A 222 -22.24 10.59 2.13
N LEU A 223 -23.07 11.46 1.58
CA LEU A 223 -24.11 11.10 0.63
C LEU A 223 -23.66 11.55 -0.76
N GLN A 224 -23.71 10.66 -1.75
CA GLN A 224 -23.39 10.94 -3.14
C GLN A 224 -24.57 10.60 -4.03
N LEU A 225 -24.94 11.53 -4.90
CA LEU A 225 -25.87 11.34 -6.01
C LEU A 225 -25.05 11.47 -7.30
N LEU A 226 -25.16 10.50 -8.20
CA LEU A 226 -24.45 10.46 -9.48
C LEU A 226 -25.45 10.21 -10.60
N SER A 227 -25.37 10.98 -11.67
CA SER A 227 -26.07 10.74 -12.92
C SER A 227 -25.05 10.64 -14.06
N ILE A 228 -25.21 9.64 -14.91
CA ILE A 228 -24.40 9.43 -16.12
C ILE A 228 -25.35 9.38 -17.32
N VAL A 229 -24.98 10.07 -18.39
CA VAL A 229 -25.60 9.97 -19.72
C VAL A 229 -24.57 9.36 -20.66
N ARG A 230 -24.96 8.38 -21.47
CA ARG A 230 -24.12 7.82 -22.54
C ARG A 230 -24.82 7.93 -23.89
N LYS A 231 -24.09 8.29 -24.94
CA LYS A 231 -24.52 8.13 -26.34
C LYS A 231 -23.55 7.16 -27.03
N PRO A 232 -23.91 5.86 -27.17
CA PRO A 232 -23.08 4.88 -27.85
C PRO A 232 -23.36 4.89 -29.36
N GLY A 233 -22.59 5.67 -30.14
CA GLY A 233 -22.67 5.67 -31.60
C GLY A 233 -24.10 5.81 -32.16
N LYS A 234 -24.52 4.86 -33.01
CA LYS A 234 -25.89 4.73 -33.55
C LYS A 234 -26.97 4.32 -32.54
N ASN A 235 -26.63 3.75 -31.37
CA ASN A 235 -27.62 3.29 -30.37
C ASN A 235 -28.30 4.45 -29.61
N ASN A 236 -29.43 4.15 -28.96
CA ASN A 236 -30.17 5.09 -28.11
C ASN A 236 -29.32 5.62 -26.92
N THR A 237 -29.67 6.82 -26.45
CA THR A 237 -29.04 7.44 -25.27
C THR A 237 -29.40 6.66 -24.00
N GLU A 238 -28.38 6.24 -23.25
CA GLU A 238 -28.55 5.54 -21.96
C GLU A 238 -28.43 6.52 -20.78
N PHE A 239 -29.13 6.20 -19.68
CA PHE A 239 -29.08 6.97 -18.43
C PHE A 239 -28.84 6.03 -17.24
N THR A 240 -27.85 6.37 -16.41
CA THR A 240 -27.62 5.75 -15.09
C THR A 240 -27.85 6.78 -13.99
N GLY A 241 -28.71 6.49 -13.01
CA GLY A 241 -28.93 7.30 -11.81
C GLY A 241 -28.60 6.50 -10.55
N SER A 242 -27.63 6.97 -9.77
CA SER A 242 -27.04 6.24 -8.63
C SER A 242 -27.03 7.07 -7.35
N LEU A 243 -27.43 6.46 -6.23
CA LEU A 243 -27.35 7.03 -4.88
C LEU A 243 -26.44 6.16 -4.01
N LEU A 244 -25.50 6.76 -3.28
CA LEU A 244 -24.60 6.10 -2.33
C LEU A 244 -24.55 6.87 -1.00
N LEU A 245 -24.93 6.21 0.08
CA LEU A 245 -24.65 6.65 1.45
C LEU A 245 -23.48 5.82 1.99
N ASP A 246 -22.35 6.48 2.23
CA ASP A 246 -21.11 5.87 2.70
C ASP A 246 -20.82 6.35 4.14
N LEU A 247 -20.80 5.42 5.10
CA LEU A 247 -20.61 5.66 6.52
C LEU A 247 -19.37 4.90 7.00
N PRO A 248 -18.15 5.48 6.95
CA PRO A 248 -16.89 4.73 7.07
C PRO A 248 -16.71 3.90 8.35
N LYS A 249 -17.50 4.13 9.41
CA LYS A 249 -17.50 3.33 10.65
C LYS A 249 -18.45 2.13 10.66
N ILE A 250 -19.39 2.06 9.73
CA ILE A 250 -20.41 0.99 9.64
C ILE A 250 -20.24 0.22 8.33
N GLY A 251 -20.18 0.93 7.20
CA GLY A 251 -20.43 0.35 5.90
C GLY A 251 -21.00 1.37 4.92
N TRP A 252 -21.81 0.89 3.98
CA TRP A 252 -22.44 1.71 2.95
C TRP A 252 -23.75 1.08 2.47
N ILE A 253 -24.65 1.90 1.96
CA ILE A 253 -25.85 1.48 1.23
C ILE A 253 -25.94 2.28 -0.06
N GLN A 254 -26.32 1.61 -1.15
CA GLN A 254 -26.49 2.23 -2.46
C GLN A 254 -27.74 1.72 -3.16
N SER A 255 -28.24 2.53 -4.09
CA SER A 255 -29.23 2.12 -5.09
C SER A 255 -28.80 2.67 -6.44
N THR A 256 -29.14 1.99 -7.53
CA THR A 256 -28.92 2.48 -8.89
C THR A 256 -30.05 2.05 -9.80
N TYR A 257 -30.59 3.00 -10.55
CA TYR A 257 -31.36 2.74 -11.75
C TYR A 257 -30.43 2.90 -12.96
N ASP A 258 -30.43 1.92 -13.86
CA ASP A 258 -29.69 1.96 -15.10
C ASP A 258 -30.63 1.61 -16.26
N HIS A 259 -30.58 2.41 -17.34
CA HIS A 259 -31.49 2.22 -18.46
C HIS A 259 -31.29 0.86 -19.15
N PHE A 260 -30.08 0.31 -19.19
CA PHE A 260 -29.80 -0.99 -19.79
C PHE A 260 -29.95 -2.12 -18.75
N TYR A 261 -29.28 -2.00 -17.60
CA TYR A 261 -29.21 -3.09 -16.61
C TYR A 261 -30.43 -3.22 -15.67
N GLY A 262 -31.27 -2.19 -15.56
CA GLY A 262 -32.42 -2.18 -14.64
C GLY A 262 -32.08 -1.60 -13.27
N THR A 263 -32.69 -2.13 -12.21
CA THR A 263 -32.63 -1.53 -10.86
C THR A 263 -31.86 -2.42 -9.89
N SER A 264 -30.90 -1.83 -9.18
CA SER A 264 -30.14 -2.51 -8.13
C SER A 264 -30.16 -1.79 -6.78
N ILE A 265 -30.00 -2.59 -5.72
CA ILE A 265 -29.81 -2.16 -4.34
C ILE A 265 -28.62 -2.90 -3.75
N GLY A 266 -27.74 -2.18 -3.06
CA GLY A 266 -26.50 -2.71 -2.53
C GLY A 266 -26.26 -2.30 -1.09
N VAL A 267 -25.72 -3.22 -0.30
CA VAL A 267 -25.33 -3.00 1.09
C VAL A 267 -23.93 -3.55 1.33
N GLY A 268 -23.12 -2.84 2.10
CA GLY A 268 -21.81 -3.34 2.52
C GLY A 268 -21.49 -2.96 3.95
N VAL A 269 -20.67 -3.79 4.60
CA VAL A 269 -20.31 -3.68 6.01
C VAL A 269 -18.80 -3.64 6.18
N ASN A 270 -18.32 -2.75 7.04
CA ASN A 270 -16.91 -2.58 7.35
C ASN A 270 -16.54 -3.46 8.55
N ILE A 271 -16.26 -4.74 8.27
CA ILE A 271 -15.86 -5.77 9.25
C ILE A 271 -14.65 -5.32 10.09
N SER A 272 -13.79 -4.46 9.54
CA SER A 272 -12.80 -3.71 10.30
C SER A 272 -12.48 -2.38 9.60
N GLU A 273 -11.65 -1.53 10.22
CA GLU A 273 -11.08 -0.31 9.61
C GLU A 273 -10.37 -0.56 8.25
N ARG A 274 -10.08 -1.83 7.92
CA ARG A 274 -9.31 -2.25 6.75
C ARG A 274 -10.01 -3.26 5.85
N ILE A 275 -11.17 -3.79 6.23
CA ILE A 275 -11.84 -4.85 5.47
C ILE A 275 -13.33 -4.53 5.41
N SER A 276 -13.87 -4.45 4.20
CA SER A 276 -15.30 -4.36 3.94
C SER A 276 -15.76 -5.46 3.00
N ILE A 277 -16.96 -6.01 3.24
CA ILE A 277 -17.67 -6.88 2.30
C ILE A 277 -18.92 -6.14 1.82
N GLY A 278 -19.23 -6.26 0.53
CA GLY A 278 -20.44 -5.73 -0.10
C GLY A 278 -21.23 -6.82 -0.79
N PHE A 279 -22.55 -6.66 -0.80
CA PHE A 279 -23.49 -7.43 -1.60
C PHE A 279 -24.37 -6.46 -2.41
N VAL A 280 -24.59 -6.75 -3.69
CA VAL A 280 -25.55 -6.01 -4.52
C VAL A 280 -26.50 -6.98 -5.17
N TYR A 281 -27.78 -6.68 -5.05
CA TYR A 281 -28.89 -7.34 -5.74
C TYR A 281 -29.35 -6.46 -6.89
N GLU A 282 -29.53 -7.04 -8.07
CA GLU A 282 -29.91 -6.36 -9.30
C GLU A 282 -31.05 -7.13 -9.97
N LYS A 283 -32.16 -6.43 -10.23
CA LYS A 283 -33.29 -6.94 -11.01
C LYS A 283 -33.30 -6.25 -12.37
N GLY A 284 -33.08 -7.04 -13.41
CA GLY A 284 -33.15 -6.59 -14.80
C GLY A 284 -34.57 -6.18 -15.20
N LYS A 285 -34.66 -5.44 -16.32
CA LYS A 285 -35.95 -5.15 -16.98
C LYS A 285 -36.59 -6.41 -17.59
N ASN A 286 -35.77 -7.41 -17.90
CA ASN A 286 -36.19 -8.68 -18.52
C ASN A 286 -36.38 -9.76 -17.45
N ASN A 287 -37.26 -10.73 -17.67
CA ASN A 287 -37.55 -11.81 -16.73
C ASN A 287 -36.47 -12.93 -16.68
N LEU A 288 -35.21 -12.58 -16.96
CA LEU A 288 -34.04 -13.50 -17.04
C LEU A 288 -33.44 -13.81 -15.66
N GLY A 289 -34.24 -13.75 -14.60
CA GLY A 289 -33.77 -14.02 -13.25
C GLY A 289 -32.89 -12.91 -12.62
N ILE A 290 -32.33 -13.23 -11.46
CA ILE A 290 -31.67 -12.26 -10.58
C ILE A 290 -30.19 -12.07 -10.97
N THR A 291 -29.64 -10.87 -10.81
CA THR A 291 -28.19 -10.63 -10.85
C THR A 291 -27.66 -10.29 -9.46
N ASN A 292 -26.56 -10.93 -9.06
CA ASN A 292 -25.98 -10.80 -7.72
C ASN A 292 -24.48 -10.47 -7.79
N GLU A 293 -24.03 -9.48 -7.01
CA GLU A 293 -22.61 -9.12 -6.88
C GLU A 293 -22.11 -9.29 -5.44
N ILE A 294 -20.94 -9.92 -5.26
CA ILE A 294 -20.22 -10.02 -3.99
C ILE A 294 -18.86 -9.30 -4.12
N GLY A 295 -18.63 -8.29 -3.29
CA GLY A 295 -17.38 -7.54 -3.23
C GLY A 295 -16.63 -7.74 -1.91
N LEU A 296 -15.32 -7.92 -1.97
CA LEU A 296 -14.40 -7.94 -0.81
C LEU A 296 -13.30 -6.91 -1.05
N THR A 297 -13.19 -5.90 -0.19
CA THR A 297 -12.21 -4.82 -0.35
C THR A 297 -11.33 -4.65 0.90
N TYR A 298 -10.01 -4.66 0.69
CA TYR A 298 -8.99 -4.35 1.69
C TYR A 298 -8.51 -2.91 1.53
N ASN A 299 -8.70 -2.09 2.55
CA ASN A 299 -8.30 -0.69 2.59
C ASN A 299 -6.95 -0.53 3.31
N PHE A 300 -5.96 0.04 2.60
CA PHE A 300 -4.65 0.36 3.16
C PHE A 300 -4.69 1.61 4.07
N GLY A 301 -5.71 2.45 3.92
CA GLY A 301 -5.99 3.62 4.75
C GLY A 301 -6.47 4.82 3.92
N LYS A 302 -7.04 5.82 4.60
CA LYS A 302 -7.19 7.17 4.02
C LYS A 302 -5.82 7.84 3.99
N HIS A 303 -5.46 8.39 2.84
CA HIS A 303 -4.30 9.27 2.70
C HIS A 303 -4.78 10.72 2.75
N ASP A 304 -4.58 11.35 3.90
CA ASP A 304 -5.03 12.70 4.21
C ASP A 304 -4.10 13.76 3.58
N TYR A 305 -4.03 13.73 2.25
CA TYR A 305 -3.19 14.60 1.40
C TYR A 305 -3.44 16.10 1.64
N ALA A 306 -4.60 16.47 2.18
CA ALA A 306 -4.91 17.84 2.61
C ALA A 306 -4.27 18.27 3.95
N LYS A 307 -3.61 17.35 4.68
CA LYS A 307 -2.99 17.61 5.99
C LYS A 307 -1.46 17.53 6.01
N ILE A 308 -0.78 17.81 4.89
CA ILE A 308 0.60 18.35 4.98
C ILE A 308 0.49 19.80 5.46
N ASN A 309 0.23 19.99 6.77
CA ASN A 309 0.06 21.29 7.38
C ASN A 309 1.42 22.00 7.53
N ILE A 310 1.92 22.51 6.41
CA ILE A 310 3.02 23.47 6.39
C ILE A 310 2.42 24.80 6.85
N ASN A 311 2.87 25.30 8.00
CA ASN A 311 2.54 26.63 8.55
C ASN A 311 3.12 27.80 7.71
N GLY A 312 3.08 27.65 6.39
CA GLY A 312 3.49 28.60 5.37
C GLY A 312 2.58 28.59 4.14
N SER A 313 1.52 27.76 4.08
CA SER A 313 0.53 27.83 3.00
C SER A 313 -0.32 29.10 3.10
N SER A 314 -0.69 29.52 4.31
CA SER A 314 -1.29 30.84 4.56
C SER A 314 -0.35 32.01 4.18
N ASN A 315 0.96 31.77 4.16
CA ASN A 315 1.97 32.71 3.71
C ASN A 315 2.30 32.61 2.21
N LEU A 316 1.69 31.68 1.45
CA LEU A 316 1.86 31.65 -0.01
C LEU A 316 0.89 32.63 -0.67
N ASN A 317 -0.41 32.57 -0.33
CA ASN A 317 -1.42 33.47 -0.88
C ASN A 317 -1.12 34.95 -0.58
N THR A 318 -0.54 35.26 0.60
CA THR A 318 -0.12 36.62 0.95
C THR A 318 1.14 37.06 0.21
N LEU A 319 2.09 36.15 -0.09
CA LEU A 319 3.21 36.43 -0.98
C LEU A 319 2.72 36.68 -2.41
N GLU A 320 1.80 35.86 -2.91
CA GLU A 320 1.25 35.92 -4.28
C GLU A 320 0.49 37.23 -4.53
N ALA A 321 -0.35 37.64 -3.57
CA ALA A 321 -0.99 38.96 -3.56
C ALA A 321 -0.01 40.13 -3.35
N SER A 322 1.18 39.90 -2.79
CA SER A 322 2.24 40.91 -2.69
C SER A 322 3.07 41.02 -3.97
N ILE A 323 3.32 39.90 -4.66
CA ILE A 323 4.01 39.85 -5.96
C ILE A 323 3.21 40.66 -6.99
N SER A 324 1.91 40.38 -7.12
CA SER A 324 1.04 41.08 -8.09
C SER A 324 1.05 42.60 -7.87
N LYS A 325 0.98 43.05 -6.60
CA LYS A 325 1.04 44.48 -6.23
C LYS A 325 2.42 45.13 -6.45
N LEU A 326 3.50 44.35 -6.48
CA LEU A 326 4.85 44.85 -6.77
C LEU A 326 5.13 44.89 -8.28
N GLU A 327 4.60 43.93 -9.03
CA GLU A 327 4.65 43.92 -10.51
C GLU A 327 3.90 45.14 -11.08
N GLU A 328 2.72 45.46 -10.53
CA GLU A 328 1.91 46.62 -10.88
C GLU A 328 2.60 47.97 -10.59
N ASN A 329 3.49 48.04 -9.58
CA ASN A 329 4.16 49.27 -9.16
C ASN A 329 5.50 49.56 -9.85
N ASN A 330 6.00 48.66 -10.72
CA ASN A 330 7.16 48.79 -11.61
C ASN A 330 8.53 49.19 -11.02
N LYS A 331 8.63 49.51 -9.72
CA LYS A 331 9.88 49.79 -9.00
C LYS A 331 10.50 48.48 -8.48
N ASN A 332 11.82 48.34 -8.63
CA ASN A 332 12.65 47.24 -8.14
C ASN A 332 12.39 45.83 -8.73
N LYS A 333 12.70 45.65 -10.03
CA LYS A 333 12.83 44.33 -10.69
C LYS A 333 13.73 43.31 -9.94
N LYS A 334 14.63 43.74 -9.05
CA LYS A 334 15.43 42.84 -8.19
C LYS A 334 14.58 42.16 -7.11
N GLU A 335 13.77 42.91 -6.38
CA GLU A 335 12.98 42.36 -5.27
C GLU A 335 11.89 41.41 -5.77
N VAL A 336 11.23 41.74 -6.88
CA VAL A 336 10.29 40.82 -7.56
C VAL A 336 10.97 39.51 -7.96
N ASN A 337 12.18 39.56 -8.54
CA ASN A 337 12.94 38.37 -8.91
C ASN A 337 13.41 37.54 -7.70
N GLU A 338 13.83 38.18 -6.61
CA GLU A 338 14.20 37.45 -5.38
C GLU A 338 12.98 36.82 -4.71
N LEU A 339 11.84 37.51 -4.69
CA LEU A 339 10.57 37.01 -4.16
C LEU A 339 10.03 35.83 -4.98
N MET A 340 10.06 35.93 -6.32
CA MET A 340 9.70 34.85 -7.24
C MET A 340 10.64 33.65 -7.17
N ASN A 341 11.94 33.86 -7.01
CA ASN A 341 12.89 32.78 -6.73
C ASN A 341 12.60 32.13 -5.36
N SER A 342 12.22 32.91 -4.34
CA SER A 342 11.83 32.36 -3.04
C SER A 342 10.58 31.48 -3.15
N TYR A 343 9.59 31.88 -3.97
CA TYR A 343 8.37 31.11 -4.25
C TYR A 343 8.71 29.80 -4.98
N LYS A 344 9.51 29.86 -6.06
CA LYS A 344 9.96 28.67 -6.81
C LYS A 344 10.71 27.68 -5.91
N ILE A 345 11.67 28.14 -5.10
CA ILE A 345 12.40 27.31 -4.14
C ILE A 345 11.45 26.64 -3.12
N ARG A 346 10.37 27.32 -2.71
CA ARG A 346 9.36 26.78 -1.78
C ARG A 346 8.49 25.72 -2.44
N GLN A 347 8.03 25.95 -3.67
CA GLN A 347 7.31 24.96 -4.49
C GLN A 347 8.18 23.72 -4.76
N ASP A 348 9.45 23.90 -5.14
CA ASP A 348 10.40 22.80 -5.33
C ASP A 348 10.62 21.99 -4.05
N SER A 349 10.68 22.65 -2.90
CA SER A 349 10.77 21.96 -1.61
C SER A 349 9.52 21.11 -1.30
N ILE A 350 8.33 21.59 -1.68
CA ILE A 350 7.05 20.87 -1.52
C ILE A 350 6.99 19.68 -2.48
N ASN A 351 7.21 19.91 -3.78
CA ASN A 351 7.27 18.89 -4.82
C ASN A 351 8.28 17.77 -4.47
N LYS A 352 9.45 18.15 -3.93
CA LYS A 352 10.50 17.22 -3.48
C LYS A 352 10.10 16.42 -2.24
N ALA A 353 9.37 17.02 -1.30
CA ALA A 353 8.82 16.31 -0.15
C ALA A 353 7.77 15.27 -0.57
N GLN A 354 6.82 15.67 -1.43
CA GLN A 354 5.79 14.78 -1.99
C GLN A 354 6.43 13.61 -2.77
N LYS A 355 7.40 13.89 -3.64
CA LYS A 355 8.13 12.86 -4.42
C LYS A 355 8.85 11.86 -3.51
N LEU A 356 9.49 12.34 -2.44
CA LEU A 356 10.21 11.50 -1.47
C LEU A 356 9.26 10.69 -0.56
N GLU A 357 7.99 11.09 -0.41
CA GLU A 357 6.96 10.28 0.23
C GLU A 357 6.40 9.21 -0.71
N ALA A 358 6.10 9.56 -1.96
CA ALA A 358 5.66 8.61 -2.99
C ALA A 358 6.71 7.49 -3.20
N GLU A 359 8.01 7.83 -3.23
CA GLU A 359 9.10 6.87 -3.33
C GLU A 359 9.15 5.91 -2.12
N LYS A 360 8.95 6.41 -0.88
CA LYS A 360 8.84 5.56 0.32
C LYS A 360 7.64 4.60 0.23
N LYS A 361 6.49 5.08 -0.24
CA LYS A 361 5.26 4.27 -0.43
C LYS A 361 5.46 3.19 -1.49
N HIS A 362 6.06 3.53 -2.64
CA HIS A 362 6.46 2.56 -3.66
C HIS A 362 7.39 1.47 -3.07
N LEU A 363 8.39 1.85 -2.27
CA LEU A 363 9.27 0.92 -1.56
C LEU A 363 8.56 0.06 -0.49
N GLN A 364 7.41 0.48 0.05
CA GLN A 364 6.58 -0.34 0.93
C GLN A 364 5.73 -1.35 0.13
N VAL A 365 5.12 -0.93 -0.98
CA VAL A 365 4.37 -1.82 -1.89
C VAL A 365 5.28 -2.90 -2.47
N LEU A 366 6.50 -2.55 -2.91
CA LEU A 366 7.50 -3.51 -3.37
C LEU A 366 7.93 -4.52 -2.30
N LYS A 367 7.90 -4.15 -1.01
CA LYS A 367 8.17 -5.09 0.10
C LYS A 367 7.01 -6.07 0.28
N LEU A 368 5.77 -5.59 0.28
CA LEU A 368 4.54 -6.40 0.37
C LEU A 368 4.44 -7.42 -0.78
N ILE A 369 4.73 -6.99 -2.01
CA ILE A 369 4.76 -7.90 -3.18
C ILE A 369 5.83 -8.98 -3.00
N LYS A 370 7.05 -8.61 -2.59
CA LYS A 370 8.16 -9.56 -2.40
C LYS A 370 7.92 -10.54 -1.25
N SER A 371 7.33 -10.12 -0.13
CA SER A 371 6.97 -11.05 0.96
C SER A 371 5.90 -12.06 0.51
N ASN A 372 4.94 -11.63 -0.31
CA ASN A 372 3.85 -12.51 -0.78
C ASN A 372 4.33 -13.47 -1.90
N GLN A 373 5.23 -13.04 -2.78
CA GLN A 373 5.88 -13.93 -3.75
C GLN A 373 6.71 -15.04 -3.06
N GLN A 374 7.46 -14.70 -2.00
CA GLN A 374 8.19 -15.70 -1.21
C GLN A 374 7.25 -16.74 -0.58
N ASN A 375 6.06 -16.34 -0.13
CA ASN A 375 5.08 -17.28 0.42
C ASN A 375 4.47 -18.21 -0.65
N LYS A 376 4.04 -17.69 -1.82
CA LYS A 376 3.51 -18.53 -2.93
C LYS A 376 4.49 -19.62 -3.37
N THR A 377 5.79 -19.33 -3.40
CA THR A 377 6.82 -20.34 -3.75
C THR A 377 7.02 -21.45 -2.70
N VAL A 378 6.49 -21.30 -1.48
CA VAL A 378 6.50 -22.36 -0.46
C VAL A 378 5.30 -23.29 -0.61
N GLU A 379 4.10 -22.75 -0.78
CA GLU A 379 2.85 -23.53 -0.81
C GLU A 379 2.80 -24.52 -1.97
N ILE A 380 3.19 -24.08 -3.18
CA ILE A 380 3.23 -24.91 -4.40
C ILE A 380 4.16 -26.13 -4.22
N VAL A 381 5.25 -25.96 -3.47
CA VAL A 381 6.21 -27.05 -3.20
C VAL A 381 5.72 -28.00 -2.10
N THR A 382 4.91 -27.51 -1.15
CA THR A 382 4.27 -28.38 -0.14
C THR A 382 3.09 -29.18 -0.70
N ASN A 383 2.27 -28.62 -1.59
CA ASN A 383 1.13 -29.36 -2.16
C ASN A 383 1.59 -30.47 -3.11
N LYS A 384 2.56 -30.20 -4.01
CA LYS A 384 3.19 -31.26 -4.83
C LYS A 384 3.89 -32.37 -4.01
N LYS A 385 4.22 -32.12 -2.73
CA LYS A 385 4.68 -33.17 -1.81
C LYS A 385 3.54 -33.91 -1.10
N LYS A 386 2.42 -33.25 -0.79
CA LYS A 386 1.21 -33.92 -0.26
C LYS A 386 0.58 -34.83 -1.31
N GLU A 387 0.40 -34.36 -2.55
CA GLU A 387 -0.16 -35.14 -3.67
C GLU A 387 0.66 -36.42 -3.92
N LYS A 388 1.99 -36.30 -4.03
CA LYS A 388 2.87 -37.47 -4.22
C LYS A 388 2.92 -38.42 -3.01
N ALA A 389 2.61 -37.94 -1.79
CA ALA A 389 2.48 -38.79 -0.61
C ALA A 389 1.12 -39.51 -0.55
N VAL A 390 0.04 -38.85 -0.99
CA VAL A 390 -1.31 -39.47 -1.12
C VAL A 390 -1.29 -40.53 -2.23
N ALA A 391 -0.73 -40.23 -3.39
CA ALA A 391 -0.58 -41.19 -4.49
C ALA A 391 0.19 -42.46 -4.05
N LYS A 392 1.32 -42.31 -3.35
CA LYS A 392 2.05 -43.45 -2.79
C LYS A 392 1.24 -44.24 -1.76
N ARG A 393 0.41 -43.60 -0.94
CA ARG A 393 -0.49 -44.29 0.02
C ARG A 393 -1.64 -45.06 -0.66
N ILE A 394 -2.14 -44.57 -1.79
CA ILE A 394 -3.17 -45.28 -2.59
C ILE A 394 -2.55 -46.52 -3.24
N ILE A 395 -1.36 -46.38 -3.84
CA ILE A 395 -0.63 -47.50 -4.46
C ILE A 395 -0.24 -48.56 -3.41
N SER A 396 0.22 -48.15 -2.22
CA SER A 396 0.50 -49.10 -1.14
C SER A 396 -0.76 -49.78 -0.60
N LYS A 397 -1.92 -49.09 -0.57
CA LYS A 397 -3.19 -49.70 -0.15
C LYS A 397 -3.71 -50.75 -1.13
N LYS A 398 -3.59 -50.55 -2.45
CA LYS A 398 -3.99 -51.59 -3.42
C LYS A 398 -3.20 -52.89 -3.21
N LYS A 399 -1.86 -52.80 -3.08
CA LYS A 399 -1.01 -53.98 -2.81
C LYS A 399 -1.19 -54.64 -1.43
N SER A 400 -1.91 -54.03 -0.49
CA SER A 400 -2.20 -54.64 0.83
C SER A 400 -3.59 -55.27 0.94
N VAL A 401 -4.52 -54.99 0.02
CA VAL A 401 -5.87 -55.59 0.02
C VAL A 401 -5.85 -56.98 -0.64
N GLU A 402 -4.95 -57.18 -1.61
CA GLU A 402 -4.84 -58.38 -2.45
C GLU A 402 -4.17 -59.59 -1.77
N LYS A 403 -3.68 -59.43 -0.52
CA LYS A 403 -3.02 -60.50 0.27
C LYS A 403 -3.65 -60.72 1.65
N ALA A 404 -4.90 -60.32 1.86
CA ALA A 404 -5.58 -60.36 3.16
C ALA A 404 -6.95 -61.07 3.14
N LYS A 405 -7.07 -62.17 2.38
CA LYS A 405 -8.11 -63.19 2.55
C LYS A 405 -7.47 -64.53 2.91
N ASN A 406 -7.20 -64.76 4.21
CA ASN A 406 -7.38 -66.05 4.89
C ASN A 406 -6.96 -66.03 6.38
N GLN A 407 -7.71 -66.81 7.18
CA GLN A 407 -7.39 -67.33 8.52
C GLN A 407 -7.35 -66.35 9.72
N GLU A 408 -7.41 -66.90 10.94
CA GLU A 408 -8.14 -66.30 12.07
C GLU A 408 -7.46 -66.40 13.47
N LYS A 409 -7.70 -65.37 14.31
CA LYS A 409 -7.95 -65.44 15.79
C LYS A 409 -6.78 -65.94 16.71
N PRO A 410 -6.90 -65.92 18.07
CA PRO A 410 -7.16 -64.74 18.93
C PRO A 410 -6.41 -64.71 20.31
N LYS A 411 -6.72 -63.72 21.20
CA LYS A 411 -6.46 -63.66 22.69
C LYS A 411 -4.98 -63.38 23.10
N LYS A 412 -4.57 -62.89 24.30
CA LYS A 412 -5.12 -62.43 25.62
C LYS A 412 -4.06 -61.45 26.29
N VAL A 413 -4.18 -60.76 27.45
CA VAL A 413 -5.17 -59.75 27.96
C VAL A 413 -4.72 -59.00 29.29
N ILE A 414 -5.12 -57.71 29.52
CA ILE A 414 -5.19 -56.88 30.80
C ILE A 414 -3.83 -56.26 31.42
N PRO A 415 -3.71 -55.58 32.64
CA PRO A 415 -3.33 -54.12 32.70
C PRO A 415 -2.42 -53.52 33.87
N LYS A 416 -2.23 -52.17 33.82
CA LYS A 416 -2.19 -51.10 34.90
C LYS A 416 -1.41 -51.26 36.25
N LYS A 417 -0.57 -50.24 36.62
CA LYS A 417 -0.63 -49.45 37.90
C LYS A 417 0.35 -48.24 37.96
N ILE A 418 0.57 -47.60 39.13
CA ILE A 418 0.21 -46.18 39.39
C ILE A 418 1.04 -45.43 40.50
N THR A 419 1.58 -44.23 40.20
CA THR A 419 1.86 -43.05 41.12
C THR A 419 2.98 -43.11 42.23
N PRO A 420 3.09 -42.22 43.27
CA PRO A 420 3.87 -40.94 43.26
C PRO A 420 4.69 -40.58 44.56
N LYS A 421 5.38 -39.40 44.66
CA LYS A 421 5.41 -38.51 45.88
C LYS A 421 6.23 -37.16 45.85
N LYS A 422 6.03 -36.39 46.95
CA LYS A 422 6.54 -35.09 47.53
C LYS A 422 8.05 -34.73 47.36
N THR A 423 8.65 -33.53 47.64
CA THR A 423 8.35 -32.06 47.89
C THR A 423 9.70 -31.25 47.75
N ILE A 424 10.14 -30.09 48.33
CA ILE A 424 9.68 -29.07 49.32
C ILE A 424 10.48 -27.70 49.25
N SER A 425 9.98 -26.63 49.91
CA SER A 425 10.62 -25.39 50.45
C SER A 425 11.35 -24.30 49.57
N LYS A 426 12.01 -23.31 50.23
CA LYS A 426 11.56 -21.89 50.34
C LYS A 426 12.62 -20.90 50.93
N LYS A 427 12.88 -19.69 50.35
CA LYS A 427 13.35 -18.43 51.04
C LYS A 427 13.50 -17.19 50.11
N THR A 428 13.89 -16.03 50.68
CA THR A 428 13.79 -14.64 50.13
C THR A 428 14.91 -13.74 50.66
N LEU A 429 15.32 -12.65 49.96
CA LEU A 429 15.92 -11.41 50.57
C LEU A 429 15.99 -10.22 49.56
N THR A 430 16.39 -9.02 50.02
CA THR A 430 16.16 -7.71 49.35
C THR A 430 17.19 -6.61 49.69
N LYS A 431 17.43 -5.62 48.79
CA LYS A 431 17.77 -4.21 49.14
C LYS A 431 17.60 -3.21 47.94
N LYS A 432 17.77 -1.91 48.21
CA LYS A 432 17.73 -0.73 47.29
C LYS A 432 19.00 0.11 47.50
N GLU A 433 19.32 1.08 46.62
CA GLU A 433 19.89 2.40 47.01
C GLU A 433 19.88 3.44 45.83
N ASN A 434 20.18 4.72 46.12
CA ASN A 434 20.06 5.90 45.22
C ASN A 434 21.26 6.87 45.38
N ILE A 435 21.81 7.44 44.29
CA ILE A 435 22.72 8.63 44.25
C ILE A 435 22.43 9.38 42.92
N VAL A 436 21.91 10.63 42.85
CA VAL A 436 22.44 11.99 43.19
C VAL A 436 23.37 12.59 42.10
N ALA A 437 23.32 13.92 41.89
CA ALA A 437 23.93 14.66 40.77
C ALA A 437 24.76 15.89 41.22
N ARG A 438 25.63 16.44 40.35
CA ARG A 438 26.42 17.68 40.58
C ARG A 438 26.64 18.47 39.26
N LYS A 439 27.08 19.73 39.35
CA LYS A 439 27.13 20.75 38.27
C LYS A 439 28.38 21.67 38.41
N GLN A 440 28.60 22.55 37.42
CA GLN A 440 29.63 23.62 37.29
C GLN A 440 31.04 23.14 36.87
N LEU A 441 31.89 23.96 36.20
CA LEU A 441 31.82 25.40 35.85
C LEU A 441 32.28 25.68 34.38
N VAL A 442 32.59 26.94 34.02
CA VAL A 442 32.67 27.46 32.62
C VAL A 442 34.08 27.95 32.24
N SER A 443 34.50 27.79 30.97
CA SER A 443 35.53 28.62 30.34
C SER A 443 35.41 28.68 28.79
N ASN A 444 36.19 29.57 28.17
CA ASN A 444 36.14 29.93 26.74
C ASN A 444 36.12 28.73 25.77
N SER A 445 35.11 28.64 24.91
CA SER A 445 35.05 27.60 23.87
C SER A 445 34.64 28.15 22.50
N LYS A 446 35.38 27.73 21.45
CA LYS A 446 35.15 28.11 20.06
C LYS A 446 33.77 27.61 19.62
N ILE A 447 32.88 28.52 19.19
CA ILE A 447 31.50 28.22 18.80
C ILE A 447 31.44 27.14 17.69
N LYS A 448 32.44 27.13 16.81
CA LYS A 448 32.74 26.07 15.86
C LYS A 448 33.75 25.08 16.45
N ILE A 449 33.37 23.82 16.60
CA ILE A 449 34.29 22.75 17.01
C ILE A 449 34.68 21.89 15.79
N PRO A 450 35.98 21.62 15.56
CA PRO A 450 36.41 20.65 14.55
C PRO A 450 35.88 19.24 14.86
N THR A 451 35.23 18.59 13.89
CA THR A 451 34.61 17.26 14.10
C THR A 451 35.62 16.12 14.29
N LYS A 452 36.91 16.39 14.05
CA LYS A 452 38.03 15.53 14.49
C LYS A 452 38.11 15.43 16.03
N ASN A 453 37.70 16.48 16.75
CA ASN A 453 37.86 16.64 18.20
C ASN A 453 36.56 16.30 18.97
N LEU A 454 35.60 15.62 18.34
CA LEU A 454 34.32 15.27 18.93
C LEU A 454 34.17 13.75 19.04
N ASN A 455 33.83 13.28 20.23
CA ASN A 455 33.50 11.88 20.51
C ASN A 455 32.36 11.83 21.54
N GLY A 456 31.29 11.07 21.26
CA GLY A 456 30.09 11.00 22.10
C GLY A 456 28.77 11.07 21.32
N TYR A 457 27.69 11.39 22.01
CA TYR A 457 26.33 11.48 21.48
C TYR A 457 25.80 12.90 21.63
N PHE A 458 25.52 13.56 20.51
CA PHE A 458 25.19 14.98 20.44
C PHE A 458 23.70 15.16 20.16
N VAL A 459 23.03 15.99 20.96
CA VAL A 459 21.60 16.31 20.79
C VAL A 459 21.49 17.49 19.82
N ILE A 460 21.25 17.14 18.56
CA ILE A 460 21.17 18.06 17.42
C ILE A 460 19.78 18.70 17.37
N ALA A 461 19.75 20.03 17.39
CA ALA A 461 18.52 20.81 17.27
C ALA A 461 18.25 21.30 15.84
N ASN A 462 19.29 21.52 15.03
CA ASN A 462 19.13 21.84 13.60
C ASN A 462 20.40 21.56 12.81
N TYR A 463 20.31 21.55 11.48
CA TYR A 463 21.44 21.48 10.57
C TYR A 463 21.24 22.41 9.35
N PHE A 464 22.30 23.12 8.96
CA PHE A 464 22.23 24.18 7.93
C PHE A 464 23.22 23.93 6.79
N SER A 465 22.86 24.28 5.56
CA SER A 465 23.77 24.23 4.40
C SER A 465 24.77 25.38 4.38
N LYS A 466 24.40 26.57 4.88
CA LYS A 466 25.25 27.76 4.98
C LYS A 466 25.73 27.97 6.42
N GLU A 467 27.04 28.21 6.60
CA GLU A 467 27.68 28.36 7.91
C GLU A 467 27.16 29.57 8.70
N LYS A 468 26.86 30.69 8.02
CA LYS A 468 26.25 31.90 8.61
C LYS A 468 24.94 31.59 9.37
N ASN A 469 24.14 30.65 8.88
CA ASN A 469 22.86 30.28 9.48
C ASN A 469 23.06 29.42 10.74
N ALA A 470 24.06 28.54 10.74
CA ALA A 470 24.45 27.79 11.94
C ALA A 470 24.96 28.73 13.03
N ILE A 471 25.84 29.69 12.69
CA ILE A 471 26.34 30.72 13.63
C ILE A 471 25.19 31.51 14.26
N ALA A 472 24.24 31.99 13.44
CA ALA A 472 23.09 32.75 13.92
C ALA A 472 22.22 31.93 14.89
N PHE A 473 21.86 30.71 14.50
CA PHE A 473 21.04 29.81 15.32
C PHE A 473 21.75 29.41 16.63
N THR A 474 23.05 29.13 16.59
CA THR A 474 23.85 28.86 17.79
C THR A 474 23.86 30.06 18.75
N LYS A 475 24.11 31.29 18.25
CA LYS A 475 24.03 32.50 19.08
C LYS A 475 22.64 32.69 19.70
N THR A 476 21.56 32.40 18.96
CA THR A 476 20.18 32.44 19.48
C THR A 476 19.96 31.43 20.62
N MET A 477 20.55 30.24 20.54
CA MET A 477 20.40 29.21 21.58
C MET A 477 21.30 29.48 22.80
N GLN A 478 22.49 30.06 22.60
CA GLN A 478 23.32 30.59 23.69
C GLN A 478 22.58 31.68 24.47
N LYS A 479 21.92 32.64 23.78
CA LYS A 479 21.03 33.62 24.42
C LYS A 479 19.83 33.01 25.18
N LYS A 480 19.45 31.76 24.88
CA LYS A 480 18.41 30.99 25.62
C LYS A 480 18.99 30.09 26.71
N GLY A 481 20.28 30.23 27.03
CA GLY A 481 20.95 29.52 28.12
C GLY A 481 21.25 28.04 27.82
N PHE A 482 21.48 27.68 26.56
CA PHE A 482 22.05 26.38 26.17
C PHE A 482 23.54 26.55 25.86
N ASP A 483 24.37 25.55 26.19
CA ASP A 483 25.80 25.51 25.79
C ASP A 483 25.95 25.11 24.30
N SER A 484 25.16 25.76 23.44
CA SER A 484 25.04 25.38 22.04
C SER A 484 26.31 25.72 21.26
N LYS A 485 26.78 24.75 20.47
CA LYS A 485 27.96 24.82 19.60
C LYS A 485 27.66 24.08 18.29
N TYR A 486 28.49 24.26 17.26
CA TYR A 486 28.27 23.62 15.96
C TYR A 486 29.52 23.01 15.35
N PHE A 487 29.34 22.06 14.42
CA PHE A 487 30.41 21.40 13.69
C PHE A 487 30.00 21.08 12.24
N LYS A 488 30.97 20.97 11.32
CA LYS A 488 30.71 20.65 9.90
C LYS A 488 30.75 19.13 9.67
N HIS A 489 29.72 18.54 9.09
CA HIS A 489 29.67 17.09 8.87
C HIS A 489 30.77 16.64 7.88
N PRO A 490 31.72 15.75 8.25
CA PRO A 490 32.95 15.54 7.47
C PRO A 490 32.75 14.99 6.04
N ARG A 491 31.62 14.33 5.78
CA ARG A 491 31.23 13.79 4.46
C ARG A 491 29.96 14.40 3.84
N LYS A 492 29.45 15.53 4.36
CA LYS A 492 28.23 16.19 3.84
C LYS A 492 28.33 17.69 4.04
N ASN A 493 27.90 18.50 3.09
CA ASN A 493 28.03 19.97 3.18
C ASN A 493 26.94 20.61 4.08
N TYR A 494 26.88 20.16 5.34
CA TYR A 494 25.94 20.63 6.37
C TYR A 494 26.67 20.91 7.69
N TYR A 495 26.21 21.93 8.40
CA TYR A 495 26.67 22.39 9.70
C TYR A 495 25.64 22.00 10.75
N TYR A 496 26.00 21.10 11.66
CA TYR A 496 25.14 20.54 12.69
C TYR A 496 25.26 21.39 13.96
N VAL A 497 24.14 21.93 14.45
CA VAL A 497 24.07 22.66 15.72
C VAL A 497 23.50 21.74 16.80
N TYR A 498 24.26 21.57 17.88
CA TYR A 498 23.83 20.81 19.05
C TYR A 498 23.54 21.72 20.24
N LEU A 499 22.73 21.24 21.18
CA LEU A 499 22.40 21.95 22.43
C LEU A 499 23.05 21.32 23.67
N ASP A 500 23.35 20.02 23.59
CA ASP A 500 23.98 19.24 24.67
C ASP A 500 24.70 18.00 24.09
N SER A 501 25.61 17.39 24.88
CA SER A 501 26.46 16.27 24.46
C SER A 501 26.78 15.29 25.59
N PHE A 502 26.56 13.99 25.35
CA PHE A 502 26.60 12.93 26.36
C PHE A 502 27.59 11.82 26.01
N ARG A 503 28.01 11.05 27.03
CA ARG A 503 28.92 9.90 26.86
C ARG A 503 28.20 8.68 26.29
N THR A 504 26.93 8.48 26.63
CA THR A 504 26.11 7.35 26.19
C THR A 504 24.92 7.77 25.33
N ASN A 505 24.39 6.81 24.56
CA ASN A 505 23.13 6.99 23.84
C ASN A 505 21.95 7.16 24.81
N ILE A 506 21.97 6.48 25.97
CA ILE A 506 20.85 6.42 26.91
C ILE A 506 20.58 7.81 27.49
N GLU A 507 21.64 8.50 27.96
CA GLU A 507 21.55 9.89 28.45
C GLU A 507 21.07 10.83 27.34
N ALA A 508 21.59 10.70 26.11
CA ALA A 508 21.21 11.53 24.98
C ALA A 508 19.74 11.34 24.54
N GLN A 509 19.17 10.13 24.66
CA GLN A 509 17.73 9.93 24.44
C GLN A 509 16.90 10.45 25.62
N GLN A 510 17.34 10.25 26.87
CA GLN A 510 16.66 10.82 28.05
C GLN A 510 16.57 12.35 27.96
N ALA A 511 17.60 13.02 27.44
CA ALA A 511 17.62 14.45 27.17
C ALA A 511 16.66 14.89 26.04
N ILE A 512 16.35 14.02 25.07
CA ILE A 512 15.31 14.28 24.06
C ILE A 512 13.92 14.00 24.63
N ASP A 513 13.74 12.89 25.33
CA ASP A 513 12.47 12.49 25.97
C ASP A 513 12.02 13.54 27.01
N SER A 514 12.97 14.13 27.76
CA SER A 514 12.71 15.24 28.68
C SER A 514 12.60 16.60 28.01
N LYS A 515 12.77 16.71 26.68
CA LYS A 515 12.82 17.98 25.92
C LYS A 515 13.84 18.98 26.49
N LEU A 516 15.04 18.48 26.82
CA LEU A 516 16.08 19.19 27.57
C LEU A 516 15.51 19.82 28.85
N ASN A 517 14.81 18.99 29.63
CA ASN A 517 14.06 19.33 30.84
C ASN A 517 13.01 20.44 30.59
N ASN A 518 12.17 20.21 29.57
CA ASN A 518 11.14 21.11 29.02
C ASN A 518 11.63 22.47 28.50
N ARG A 519 12.95 22.70 28.43
CA ARG A 519 13.51 23.97 27.93
C ARG A 519 13.45 24.11 26.40
N TYR A 520 13.25 23.02 25.65
CA TYR A 520 13.27 23.05 24.18
C TYR A 520 12.03 22.39 23.54
N THR A 521 11.25 23.17 22.79
CA THR A 521 9.94 22.73 22.27
C THR A 521 9.96 22.08 20.89
N ALA A 522 10.98 22.35 20.07
CA ALA A 522 11.08 21.85 18.70
C ALA A 522 11.75 20.46 18.62
N LEU A 523 11.74 19.84 17.43
CA LEU A 523 12.28 18.50 17.20
C LEU A 523 13.80 18.44 17.47
N LEU A 524 14.23 17.43 18.22
CA LEU A 524 15.63 17.09 18.48
C LEU A 524 16.00 15.76 17.81
N SER A 525 17.30 15.50 17.64
CA SER A 525 17.79 14.18 17.18
C SER A 525 19.18 13.85 17.71
N VAL A 526 19.41 12.59 18.11
CA VAL A 526 20.74 12.14 18.55
C VAL A 526 21.61 11.75 17.35
N VAL A 527 22.83 12.27 17.33
CA VAL A 527 23.88 11.90 16.39
C VAL A 527 25.11 11.45 17.17
N LYS A 528 25.61 10.25 16.88
CA LYS A 528 26.88 9.77 17.42
C LYS A 528 28.02 10.35 16.58
N VAL A 529 29.00 10.96 17.24
CA VAL A 529 30.25 11.41 16.63
C VAL A 529 31.40 10.63 17.25
N ASN A 530 32.36 10.22 16.43
CA ASN A 530 33.61 9.61 16.88
C ASN A 530 34.69 9.98 15.87
N ASN A 531 35.67 10.81 16.30
CA ASN A 531 36.89 11.18 15.57
C ASN A 531 36.69 11.31 14.05
N ASN A 532 35.98 12.36 13.64
CA ASN A 532 35.67 12.69 12.25
C ASN A 532 34.69 11.73 11.51
N ARG A 533 33.99 10.84 12.22
CA ARG A 533 32.81 10.10 11.71
C ARG A 533 31.54 10.57 12.43
N VAL A 534 30.42 10.66 11.70
CA VAL A 534 29.14 11.22 12.16
C VAL A 534 28.00 10.30 11.71
N GLY A 535 27.32 9.64 12.66
CA GLY A 535 26.28 8.64 12.42
C GLY A 535 24.95 8.97 13.10
N LYS A 536 23.82 8.81 12.41
CA LYS A 536 22.49 9.01 13.00
C LYS A 536 22.15 7.86 13.94
N VAL A 537 21.57 8.17 15.09
CA VAL A 537 21.02 7.16 16.01
C VAL A 537 19.49 7.08 15.85
N LEU A 538 18.93 5.88 15.96
CA LEU A 538 17.48 5.66 16.03
C LEU A 538 17.03 5.81 17.50
N GLY A 539 16.00 6.62 17.74
CA GLY A 539 15.46 6.87 19.07
C GLY A 539 14.57 5.74 19.57
N ASN A 540 14.58 5.49 20.88
CA ASN A 540 13.73 4.50 21.53
C ASN A 540 12.32 5.07 21.77
N THR A 541 11.43 5.01 20.79
CA THR A 541 10.02 5.41 20.97
C THR A 541 9.29 4.46 21.92
N SER A 542 9.36 4.74 23.23
CA SER A 542 8.65 4.02 24.29
C SER A 542 7.82 5.02 25.11
N THR A 543 6.62 5.34 24.62
CA THR A 543 5.71 6.29 25.25
C THR A 543 5.16 5.71 26.57
N LYS A 544 5.68 6.19 27.70
CA LYS A 544 5.11 5.90 29.03
C LYS A 544 3.66 6.40 29.09
N LYS A 545 2.72 5.52 29.46
CA LYS A 545 1.44 5.94 30.06
C LYS A 545 1.59 5.96 31.58
N THR A 546 1.12 7.04 32.22
CA THR A 546 1.12 7.18 33.67
C THR A 546 -0.04 6.40 34.31
N SER A 547 0.13 6.08 35.60
CA SER A 547 -0.64 5.09 36.37
C SER A 547 -2.13 5.39 36.61
N PHE A 548 -2.92 4.32 36.63
CA PHE A 548 -3.80 4.00 37.77
C PHE A 548 -3.45 2.58 38.30
N LYS A 549 -3.70 2.28 39.58
CA LYS A 549 -3.19 1.09 40.29
C LYS A 549 -4.26 0.04 40.60
N LYS A 550 -3.95 -1.25 40.40
CA LYS A 550 -4.21 -2.45 41.25
C LYS A 550 -4.23 -3.73 40.38
N PRO A 551 -3.95 -4.94 40.91
CA PRO A 551 -2.80 -5.31 41.74
C PRO A 551 -1.97 -6.45 41.08
N VAL A 552 -0.84 -6.85 41.68
CA VAL A 552 0.09 -7.82 41.09
C VAL A 552 -0.40 -9.28 41.21
N LYS A 553 -0.45 -10.03 40.10
CA LYS A 553 -0.36 -11.50 40.10
C LYS A 553 1.01 -11.95 39.57
N LYS A 554 1.56 -13.02 40.15
CA LYS A 554 2.95 -13.47 39.93
C LYS A 554 3.15 -14.06 38.53
N TYR A 555 4.10 -13.52 37.76
CA TYR A 555 4.54 -14.13 36.50
C TYR A 555 5.37 -15.40 36.78
N LYS A 556 4.91 -16.56 36.31
CA LYS A 556 5.78 -17.72 36.05
C LYS A 556 6.51 -17.49 34.73
N ALA A 557 7.80 -17.80 34.67
CA ALA A 557 8.60 -17.66 33.46
C ALA A 557 7.99 -18.48 32.30
N THR A 558 7.54 -17.79 31.25
CA THR A 558 6.90 -18.42 30.08
C THR A 558 7.92 -18.55 28.95
N LYS A 559 8.04 -19.74 28.34
CA LYS A 559 9.03 -19.99 27.28
C LYS A 559 8.76 -19.13 26.05
N ILE A 560 9.80 -18.45 25.55
CA ILE A 560 9.71 -17.71 24.27
C ILE A 560 9.58 -18.71 23.12
N ASN A 561 8.44 -18.67 22.41
CA ASN A 561 8.22 -19.45 21.18
C ASN A 561 9.11 -18.92 20.04
N LYS A 562 10.35 -19.40 19.99
CA LYS A 562 11.32 -19.10 18.92
C LYS A 562 10.88 -19.78 17.62
N LYS A 563 10.61 -18.99 16.57
CA LYS A 563 10.30 -19.52 15.22
C LYS A 563 11.47 -20.40 14.72
N PRO A 564 11.21 -21.58 14.12
CA PRO A 564 12.27 -22.51 13.72
C PRO A 564 13.15 -21.93 12.61
N VAL A 565 14.47 -21.95 12.83
CA VAL A 565 15.45 -21.39 11.89
C VAL A 565 15.79 -22.41 10.80
N LYS A 566 15.69 -21.99 9.54
CA LYS A 566 16.09 -22.78 8.38
C LYS A 566 17.62 -22.82 8.28
N ILE A 567 18.22 -23.94 8.67
CA ILE A 567 19.64 -24.24 8.46
C ILE A 567 19.77 -25.01 7.13
N LYS A 568 20.62 -24.56 6.21
CA LYS A 568 20.97 -25.34 5.01
C LYS A 568 22.33 -26.02 5.21
N LYS A 569 22.37 -27.35 5.14
CA LYS A 569 23.62 -28.12 5.07
C LYS A 569 24.24 -28.01 3.66
N MET A 570 25.57 -27.93 3.59
CA MET A 570 26.36 -28.04 2.37
C MET A 570 27.61 -28.86 2.67
N LYS A 571 28.05 -29.71 1.73
CA LYS A 571 29.36 -30.38 1.85
C LYS A 571 30.48 -29.35 1.73
N SER A 572 31.51 -29.51 2.55
CA SER A 572 32.81 -28.85 2.45
C SER A 572 33.47 -29.06 1.08
N SER A 573 34.44 -28.21 0.78
CA SER A 573 35.16 -28.13 -0.50
C SER A 573 36.46 -27.37 -0.31
N LYS A 574 37.52 -27.73 -1.07
CA LYS A 574 38.87 -27.13 -0.98
C LYS A 574 38.82 -25.61 -0.77
N GLY A 575 39.46 -25.14 0.31
CA GLY A 575 39.56 -23.72 0.67
C GLY A 575 38.39 -23.14 1.48
N LEU A 576 37.42 -23.95 1.94
CA LEU A 576 36.30 -23.47 2.76
C LEU A 576 36.13 -24.28 4.04
N GLU A 577 36.51 -23.69 5.17
CA GLU A 577 36.47 -24.33 6.50
C GLU A 577 35.04 -24.78 6.92
N PRO A 578 34.89 -25.93 7.61
CA PRO A 578 33.63 -26.34 8.23
C PRO A 578 33.06 -25.34 9.26
N GLY A 579 31.79 -25.55 9.66
CA GLY A 579 31.12 -24.80 10.72
C GLY A 579 29.85 -24.08 10.27
N TYR A 580 29.34 -23.18 11.12
CA TYR A 580 28.08 -22.47 10.89
C TYR A 580 28.31 -20.99 10.53
N TYR A 581 27.73 -20.56 9.41
CA TYR A 581 27.87 -19.21 8.86
C TYR A 581 26.53 -18.48 8.84
N LEU A 582 26.50 -17.27 9.38
CA LEU A 582 25.31 -16.40 9.39
C LEU A 582 25.25 -15.59 8.10
N ILE A 583 24.70 -16.22 7.04
CA ILE A 583 24.59 -15.66 5.70
C ILE A 583 23.54 -14.55 5.69
N VAL A 584 23.91 -13.40 5.13
CA VAL A 584 23.04 -12.23 4.95
C VAL A 584 22.64 -11.99 3.49
N ASN A 585 23.48 -12.38 2.52
CA ASN A 585 23.11 -12.35 1.09
C ASN A 585 24.01 -13.25 0.24
N VAL A 586 23.63 -13.49 -1.02
CA VAL A 586 24.36 -14.33 -1.97
C VAL A 586 24.33 -13.71 -3.37
N PHE A 587 25.48 -13.59 -4.03
CA PHE A 587 25.60 -12.94 -5.35
C PHE A 587 26.39 -13.78 -6.35
N SER A 588 25.88 -13.89 -7.58
CA SER A 588 26.64 -14.44 -8.70
C SER A 588 27.76 -13.49 -9.15
N LYS A 589 27.44 -12.24 -9.47
CA LYS A 589 28.40 -11.25 -10.00
C LYS A 589 29.19 -10.52 -8.89
N LYS A 590 30.53 -10.41 -9.06
CA LYS A 590 31.47 -9.71 -8.14
C LYS A 590 31.04 -8.27 -7.82
N TYR A 591 30.59 -7.51 -8.82
CA TYR A 591 30.16 -6.11 -8.65
C TYR A 591 29.07 -5.93 -7.58
N TYR A 592 28.03 -6.78 -7.59
CA TYR A 592 26.94 -6.68 -6.62
C TYR A 592 27.36 -7.10 -5.20
N ALA A 593 28.26 -8.10 -5.08
CA ALA A 593 28.87 -8.46 -3.81
C ALA A 593 29.65 -7.27 -3.23
N ASN A 594 30.57 -6.68 -4.00
CA ASN A 594 31.39 -5.55 -3.56
C ASN A 594 30.53 -4.33 -3.16
N LYS A 595 29.48 -4.01 -3.92
CA LYS A 595 28.54 -2.93 -3.59
C LYS A 595 27.76 -3.18 -2.29
N PHE A 596 27.50 -4.45 -1.96
CA PHE A 596 26.80 -4.85 -0.75
C PHE A 596 27.72 -4.95 0.48
N LEU A 597 28.96 -5.41 0.31
CA LEU A 597 30.01 -5.37 1.34
C LEU A 597 30.27 -3.92 1.78
N LYS A 598 30.55 -3.03 0.82
CA LYS A 598 30.75 -1.60 1.09
C LYS A 598 29.55 -0.97 1.82
N LYS A 599 28.32 -1.35 1.47
CA LYS A 599 27.14 -0.87 2.19
C LYS A 599 27.09 -1.38 3.64
N MET A 600 27.39 -2.65 3.88
CA MET A 600 27.42 -3.22 5.23
C MET A 600 28.53 -2.57 6.09
N GLU A 601 29.67 -2.24 5.50
CA GLU A 601 30.73 -1.44 6.14
C GLU A 601 30.26 0.00 6.45
N GLU A 602 29.52 0.64 5.54
CA GLU A 602 28.86 1.93 5.76
C GLU A 602 27.80 1.88 6.88
N ASP A 603 27.10 0.75 7.03
CA ASP A 603 26.17 0.43 8.13
C ASP A 603 26.90 0.04 9.45
N ASN A 604 28.24 0.07 9.50
CA ASN A 604 29.13 -0.31 10.63
C ASN A 604 29.04 -1.78 11.05
N LEU A 605 28.87 -2.67 10.09
CA LEU A 605 29.01 -4.12 10.26
C LEU A 605 30.37 -4.56 9.69
N ASN A 606 30.86 -5.73 10.14
CA ASN A 606 32.08 -6.35 9.61
C ASN A 606 31.68 -7.51 8.68
N PRO A 607 31.30 -7.26 7.41
CA PRO A 607 30.95 -8.31 6.49
C PRO A 607 32.19 -9.07 6.01
N GLN A 608 32.06 -10.37 5.91
CA GLN A 608 33.03 -11.24 5.24
C GLN A 608 32.31 -11.98 4.10
N PHE A 609 33.07 -12.51 3.15
CA PHE A 609 32.50 -13.35 2.10
C PHE A 609 33.44 -14.48 1.71
N PHE A 610 32.85 -15.56 1.19
CA PHE A 610 33.56 -16.63 0.49
C PHE A 610 32.90 -16.89 -0.86
N ILE A 611 33.62 -17.52 -1.78
CA ILE A 611 33.07 -18.07 -3.03
C ILE A 611 32.81 -19.56 -2.78
N TYR A 612 31.59 -20.06 -3.02
CA TYR A 612 31.33 -21.50 -2.90
C TYR A 612 31.71 -22.20 -4.21
N PRO A 613 32.68 -23.15 -4.21
CA PRO A 613 33.21 -23.71 -5.45
C PRO A 613 32.16 -24.34 -6.38
N LYS A 614 31.11 -24.97 -5.83
CA LYS A 614 30.11 -25.70 -6.62
C LYS A 614 29.16 -24.81 -7.44
N ASN A 615 29.11 -23.51 -7.20
CA ASN A 615 28.28 -22.59 -7.99
C ASN A 615 28.93 -21.22 -8.26
N ASN A 616 30.18 -20.98 -7.83
CA ASN A 616 30.92 -19.74 -8.01
C ASN A 616 30.20 -18.47 -7.46
N TYR A 617 29.24 -18.65 -6.55
CA TYR A 617 28.51 -17.53 -5.93
C TYR A 617 29.25 -17.05 -4.68
N ARG A 618 29.21 -15.73 -4.47
CA ARG A 618 29.78 -15.01 -3.32
C ARG A 618 28.73 -14.96 -2.21
N TYR A 619 28.96 -15.72 -1.15
CA TYR A 619 28.12 -15.76 0.05
C TYR A 619 28.66 -14.74 1.05
N VAL A 620 27.86 -13.71 1.36
CA VAL A 620 28.21 -12.67 2.34
C VAL A 620 27.65 -13.07 3.69
N TYR A 621 28.48 -13.07 4.73
CA TYR A 621 28.14 -13.45 6.10
C TYR A 621 28.65 -12.40 7.10
N LEU A 622 28.00 -12.33 8.27
CA LEU A 622 28.37 -11.38 9.34
C LEU A 622 28.97 -12.07 10.58
N SER A 623 28.91 -13.39 10.67
CA SER A 623 29.63 -14.18 11.69
C SER A 623 29.77 -15.64 11.26
N LYS A 624 30.87 -16.26 11.69
CA LYS A 624 31.08 -17.71 11.69
C LYS A 624 31.18 -18.18 13.15
N LYS A 625 30.63 -19.36 13.45
CA LYS A 625 30.79 -20.06 14.74
C LYS A 625 30.91 -21.58 14.53
N GLN A 626 31.60 -22.27 15.42
CA GLN A 626 31.77 -23.73 15.30
C GLN A 626 30.54 -24.49 15.79
N THR A 627 29.87 -24.03 16.86
CA THR A 627 28.65 -24.70 17.34
C THR A 627 27.36 -24.09 16.78
N LYS A 628 26.36 -24.97 16.63
CA LYS A 628 24.97 -24.61 16.33
C LYS A 628 24.35 -23.68 17.39
N LYS A 629 24.86 -23.69 18.62
CA LYS A 629 24.32 -22.90 19.74
C LYS A 629 24.67 -21.41 19.57
N GLU A 630 25.96 -21.11 19.45
CA GLU A 630 26.46 -19.72 19.31
C GLU A 630 25.87 -19.01 18.09
N ILE A 631 25.79 -19.70 16.95
CA ILE A 631 25.25 -19.11 15.72
C ILE A 631 23.74 -18.83 15.83
N LEU A 632 22.99 -19.64 16.58
CA LEU A 632 21.57 -19.41 16.86
C LEU A 632 21.38 -18.25 17.84
N GLU A 633 22.26 -18.09 18.82
CA GLU A 633 22.24 -16.95 19.74
C GLU A 633 22.44 -15.63 18.96
N LEU A 634 23.42 -15.56 18.05
CA LEU A 634 23.62 -14.42 17.15
C LEU A 634 22.48 -14.22 16.15
N TYR A 635 21.87 -15.30 15.65
CA TYR A 635 20.70 -15.22 14.78
C TYR A 635 19.50 -14.57 15.51
N TYR A 636 19.17 -15.07 16.71
CA TYR A 636 18.03 -14.58 17.50
C TYR A 636 18.29 -13.21 18.15
N SER A 637 19.54 -12.86 18.47
CA SER A 637 19.88 -11.52 18.98
C SER A 637 19.94 -10.44 17.89
N ASN A 638 19.68 -10.78 16.61
CA ASN A 638 19.91 -9.90 15.47
C ASN A 638 21.34 -9.34 15.41
N ILE A 639 22.34 -10.17 15.76
CA ILE A 639 23.74 -9.77 15.97
C ILE A 639 23.81 -8.63 16.99
N ASN A 640 23.24 -8.89 18.16
CA ASN A 640 23.13 -7.99 19.31
C ASN A 640 22.44 -6.64 18.96
N GLY A 641 21.41 -6.71 18.11
CA GLY A 641 20.64 -5.59 17.59
C GLY A 641 21.18 -4.96 16.30
N ASN A 642 22.42 -5.23 15.92
CA ASN A 642 23.11 -4.51 14.84
C ASN A 642 22.62 -4.89 13.43
N TYR A 643 21.99 -6.06 13.24
CA TYR A 643 21.52 -6.51 11.93
C TYR A 643 20.11 -7.11 11.96
N THR A 644 19.12 -6.27 11.63
CA THR A 644 17.68 -6.56 11.67
C THR A 644 17.10 -7.08 10.35
N ASN A 645 17.83 -6.98 9.23
CA ASN A 645 17.40 -7.50 7.93
C ASN A 645 17.48 -9.05 7.89
N ASP A 646 17.03 -9.62 6.76
CA ASP A 646 17.01 -11.06 6.51
C ASP A 646 18.41 -11.69 6.60
N LYS A 647 18.43 -12.89 7.17
CA LYS A 647 19.60 -13.74 7.41
C LYS A 647 19.17 -15.20 7.51
N TRP A 648 20.07 -16.12 7.22
CA TRP A 648 19.88 -17.56 7.39
C TRP A 648 21.20 -18.24 7.73
N ILE A 649 21.14 -19.47 8.22
CA ILE A 649 22.34 -20.20 8.67
C ILE A 649 22.72 -21.24 7.61
N MET A 650 23.94 -21.14 7.08
CA MET A 650 24.58 -22.24 6.38
C MET A 650 25.34 -23.09 7.41
N HIS A 651 25.26 -24.41 7.27
CA HIS A 651 26.14 -25.36 7.93
C HIS A 651 27.03 -26.01 6.87
N ILE A 652 28.34 -25.96 7.05
CA ILE A 652 29.32 -26.61 6.19
C ILE A 652 29.87 -27.84 6.93
N GLU A 653 29.66 -28.99 6.30
CA GLU A 653 30.05 -30.34 6.75
C GLU A 653 31.24 -30.84 5.93
#